data_AF-A0A2P8CQU2-F1
#
_entry.id   AF-A0A2P8CQU2-F1
#
_cell.length_a   1.000
_cell.length_b   1.000
_cell.length_c   1.000
_cell.angle_alpha   90.00
_cell.angle_beta   90.00
_cell.angle_gamma   90.00
#
_symmetry.space_group_name_H-M   'P 1'
#
loop_
_entity.id
_entity.type
_entity.pdbx_description
1 polymer ?
#
loop_
_entity_poly.entity_id
_entity_poly.type
_entity_poly.pdbx_seq_one_letter_code
_entity_poly.pdbx_strand_id
1 'polypeptide(L)'
;RDVLTGAHQIAGQTSGAAIGLIAEDVAADTLTTVDFNELKIEAKGPELAETILYRVNAGSTDVAAIDGGPAWTGDLALEDASGPVSVTGDADDVYSATITDAADEVDYIDTEVEGYAPWQLFVHERFDKSKGPAEGQEPLTYNFDVAAGATYKITLLYTENWPGAFNLPSSDRIFDVTVDGTAFAEFADLNPLVEAAAAMGQALPPSSATSAQKQPFLGTVLTRELIYTAVDDQLNLAFIRDNQNPKINAIQISEILDEPTDIALSSNEVAENTTGAVVGQLSLIGLEDDDAYKFSVSDSRFQVVDGLLKLKAKTSLDFEEAHSIDLAITGTGSNGRSLTQEFQIAVQDVAEGRLSAVAKVMEGSNASETLKDSKTNGLILGLGGKDTLAGRNGADILAGGKGADMLLGGKGFDTLDYSDSIKGVTVNLQKGVGKGGEARGDKFKSMEGVIGSEGDDKLLGSKGGNLLIGGDGADILNGRGGKDWADYHASDAGVTVNLAKRSGSGGDAEGDRLLKIENLHGSTHNDVLAGDGRRNVLVGDDGRDKLIGGGGGDKLDGGAGRDKLLGGKGSDKMSGGAANDKLVGGGGKDMLDGGAGNDKVLGGGGSDTFIFDLGNDKLVGGKGRDTVVFDGDFDDFGVKLGKQVIVTIDKDRDVLIGMERLEFDDTTYARESGSWVELG
;
A
#
# COMPACT_ATOMS: atom_id res chain seq x y z
N ARG A 1 -22.77 -11.41 -14.51
CA ARG A 1 -22.67 -12.44 -15.58
C ARG A 1 -22.61 -11.62 -16.87
N ASP A 2 -21.45 -11.15 -17.33
CA ASP A 2 -20.28 -11.96 -17.70
C ASP A 2 -18.93 -11.47 -17.15
N VAL A 3 -17.96 -12.38 -17.26
CA VAL A 3 -16.57 -12.35 -16.81
C VAL A 3 -15.72 -11.51 -17.76
N LEU A 4 -15.05 -10.47 -17.26
CA LEU A 4 -13.94 -9.81 -17.97
C LEU A 4 -12.69 -10.65 -17.81
N THR A 5 -12.43 -11.50 -18.81
CA THR A 5 -11.13 -12.16 -19.00
C THR A 5 -10.45 -11.49 -20.19
N GLY A 6 -9.34 -10.80 -19.92
CA GLY A 6 -8.42 -10.33 -20.96
C GLY A 6 -8.39 -8.82 -21.16
N ALA A 7 -7.70 -8.10 -20.27
CA ALA A 7 -6.96 -6.89 -20.63
C ALA A 7 -5.49 -7.13 -20.28
N HIS A 8 -4.66 -7.12 -21.31
CA HIS A 8 -3.21 -7.19 -21.21
C HIS A 8 -2.71 -6.07 -20.31
N GLN A 9 -1.80 -6.41 -19.38
CA GLN A 9 -0.92 -5.45 -18.73
C GLN A 9 -0.31 -4.52 -19.78
N ILE A 10 -0.62 -3.23 -19.70
CA ILE A 10 0.36 -2.20 -20.02
C ILE A 10 0.99 -1.84 -18.68
N ALA A 11 1.91 -2.69 -18.24
CA ALA A 11 2.85 -2.34 -17.18
C ALA A 11 3.96 -1.53 -17.84
N GLY A 12 3.99 -0.23 -17.56
CA GLY A 12 5.01 0.68 -18.05
C GLY A 12 4.73 2.09 -17.57
N GLN A 13 5.18 2.38 -16.34
CA GLN A 13 5.46 3.71 -15.79
C GLN A 13 4.49 4.86 -16.16
N THR A 14 3.53 5.15 -15.28
CA THR A 14 3.17 6.54 -14.94
C THR A 14 2.61 6.56 -13.52
N SER A 15 3.29 7.31 -12.66
CA SER A 15 2.86 7.74 -11.33
C SER A 15 1.55 8.53 -11.40
N GLY A 16 0.69 8.33 -10.39
CA GLY A 16 -0.34 9.29 -9.95
C GLY A 16 -1.19 9.99 -11.02
N ALA A 17 -2.26 9.35 -11.47
CA ALA A 17 -3.40 10.09 -12.04
C ALA A 17 -4.70 9.33 -11.72
N ALA A 18 -5.57 9.94 -10.89
CA ALA A 18 -6.94 9.48 -10.74
C ALA A 18 -7.72 9.87 -12.02
N ILE A 19 -8.14 8.87 -12.80
CA ILE A 19 -8.98 9.08 -13.98
C ILE A 19 -10.41 9.33 -13.50
N GLY A 20 -10.79 10.60 -13.35
CA GLY A 20 -12.16 11.02 -13.09
C GLY A 20 -12.96 11.11 -14.39
N LEU A 21 -13.91 10.18 -14.62
CA LEU A 21 -14.90 10.30 -15.68
C LEU A 21 -16.07 11.15 -15.15
N ILE A 22 -16.20 12.39 -15.63
CA ILE A 22 -17.44 13.17 -15.44
C ILE A 22 -18.33 12.88 -16.64
N ALA A 23 -19.42 12.14 -16.42
CA ALA A 23 -20.50 12.04 -17.40
C ALA A 23 -21.48 13.17 -17.12
N GLU A 24 -21.45 14.22 -17.93
CA GLU A 24 -22.52 15.22 -17.91
C GLU A 24 -23.80 14.62 -18.51
N ASP A 25 -24.88 14.90 -17.78
CA ASP A 25 -26.28 14.54 -17.94
C ASP A 25 -26.70 13.99 -19.33
N VAL A 26 -26.88 12.66 -19.42
CA VAL A 26 -27.58 12.03 -20.56
C VAL A 26 -28.94 11.54 -20.07
N ALA A 27 -29.97 12.26 -20.49
CA ALA A 27 -31.37 11.91 -20.23
C ALA A 27 -31.65 10.45 -20.60
N ALA A 28 -32.29 9.74 -19.66
CA ALA A 28 -32.66 8.33 -19.77
C ALA A 28 -33.72 8.08 -20.85
N ASP A 29 -33.30 7.96 -22.11
CA ASP A 29 -33.92 7.08 -23.11
C ASP A 29 -33.21 7.25 -24.47
N THR A 30 -32.20 6.42 -24.74
CA THR A 30 -31.87 5.77 -26.03
C THR A 30 -30.43 5.27 -26.01
N LEU A 31 -30.24 3.95 -25.89
CA LEU A 31 -28.95 3.31 -26.13
C LEU A 31 -28.60 3.42 -27.62
N THR A 32 -27.74 4.36 -27.98
CA THR A 32 -26.96 4.30 -29.22
C THR A 32 -25.49 4.14 -28.84
N THR A 33 -24.82 3.24 -29.56
CA THR A 33 -23.41 2.87 -29.42
C THR A 33 -22.51 4.11 -29.44
N VAL A 34 -21.73 4.31 -28.38
CA VAL A 34 -20.63 5.28 -28.35
C VAL A 34 -19.50 4.75 -29.24
N ASP A 35 -19.15 5.49 -30.29
CA ASP A 35 -17.96 5.24 -31.12
C ASP A 35 -16.74 5.86 -30.42
N PHE A 36 -15.85 5.02 -29.90
CA PHE A 36 -14.67 5.46 -29.14
C PHE A 36 -13.58 6.11 -30.01
N ASN A 37 -13.73 6.16 -31.34
CA ASN A 37 -12.74 6.76 -32.23
C ASN A 37 -12.80 8.29 -32.33
N GLU A 38 -13.84 8.94 -31.80
CA GLU A 38 -13.97 10.41 -31.79
C GLU A 38 -13.70 11.05 -30.42
N LEU A 39 -13.29 10.27 -29.42
CA LEU A 39 -12.93 10.79 -28.09
C LEU A 39 -11.53 11.43 -28.14
N LYS A 40 -11.49 12.77 -28.30
CA LYS A 40 -10.31 13.55 -27.91
C LYS A 40 -10.25 13.60 -26.39
N ILE A 41 -9.38 12.77 -25.82
CA ILE A 41 -9.03 12.83 -24.40
C ILE A 41 -7.88 13.83 -24.29
N GLU A 42 -8.18 15.07 -23.89
CA GLU A 42 -7.15 15.98 -23.39
C GLU A 42 -6.88 15.62 -21.94
N ALA A 43 -5.71 15.05 -21.68
CA ALA A 43 -5.24 14.86 -20.32
C ALA A 43 -4.99 16.25 -19.72
N LYS A 44 -5.90 16.72 -18.87
CA LYS A 44 -5.61 17.85 -17.99
C LYS A 44 -4.54 17.34 -17.01
N GLY A 45 -3.31 17.84 -17.13
CA GLY A 45 -2.23 17.52 -16.19
C GLY A 45 -2.62 17.87 -14.74
N PRO A 46 -1.84 17.46 -13.73
CA PRO A 46 -2.07 17.91 -12.36
C PRO A 46 -2.11 19.45 -12.35
N GLU A 47 -3.13 20.01 -11.72
CA GLU A 47 -3.30 21.46 -11.58
C GLU A 47 -2.12 21.97 -10.73
N LEU A 48 -1.17 22.65 -11.36
CA LEU A 48 0.03 23.14 -10.67
C LEU A 48 -0.40 24.15 -9.61
N ALA A 49 0.15 24.02 -8.40
CA ALA A 49 -0.07 25.04 -7.38
C ALA A 49 0.65 26.32 -7.78
N GLU A 50 -0.13 27.38 -7.95
CA GLU A 50 0.36 28.67 -8.43
C GLU A 50 0.10 29.77 -7.41
N THR A 51 0.96 30.79 -7.39
CA THR A 51 0.66 32.08 -6.75
C THR A 51 0.69 33.18 -7.80
N ILE A 52 -0.43 33.90 -7.95
CA ILE A 52 -0.51 35.03 -8.87
C ILE A 52 0.32 36.18 -8.30
N LEU A 53 1.39 36.55 -9.00
CA LEU A 53 2.26 37.65 -8.61
C LEU A 53 1.80 38.98 -9.22
N TYR A 54 1.50 38.97 -10.52
CA TYR A 54 1.22 40.19 -11.26
C TYR A 54 -0.03 40.05 -12.14
N ARG A 55 -0.78 41.15 -12.23
CA ARG A 55 -1.94 41.32 -13.10
C ARG A 55 -1.95 42.72 -13.69
N VAL A 56 -2.01 42.80 -15.01
CA VAL A 56 -1.94 44.06 -15.76
C VAL A 56 -3.21 44.22 -16.59
N ASN A 57 -3.89 45.35 -16.46
CA ASN A 57 -5.01 45.79 -17.29
C ASN A 57 -4.47 46.76 -18.34
N ALA A 58 -4.34 46.28 -19.58
CA ALA A 58 -3.68 47.01 -20.63
C ALA A 58 -4.57 48.12 -21.22
N GLY A 59 -4.00 49.30 -21.42
CA GLY A 59 -4.67 50.48 -21.97
C GLY A 59 -5.71 51.10 -21.04
N SER A 60 -5.68 50.82 -19.73
CA SER A 60 -6.73 51.25 -18.80
C SER A 60 -6.20 51.51 -17.38
N THR A 61 -7.12 51.79 -16.46
CA THR A 61 -6.84 52.00 -15.02
C THR A 61 -7.08 50.73 -14.22
N ASP A 62 -6.73 50.77 -12.93
CA ASP A 62 -6.88 49.63 -12.02
C ASP A 62 -8.33 49.09 -11.97
N VAL A 63 -8.43 47.77 -11.89
CA VAL A 63 -9.69 47.05 -11.72
C VAL A 63 -9.53 46.01 -10.60
N ALA A 64 -10.51 45.95 -9.70
CA ALA A 64 -10.50 44.95 -8.63
C ALA A 64 -10.58 43.53 -9.20
N ALA A 65 -9.81 42.61 -8.61
CA ALA A 65 -9.95 41.19 -8.89
C ALA A 65 -11.20 40.61 -8.23
N ILE A 66 -11.86 39.69 -8.92
CA ILE A 66 -13.12 39.06 -8.47
C ILE A 66 -12.88 37.72 -7.75
N ASP A 67 -11.69 37.15 -7.91
CA ASP A 67 -11.26 35.83 -7.40
C ASP A 67 -10.42 35.93 -6.11
N GLY A 68 -10.26 37.13 -5.56
CA GLY A 68 -9.46 37.37 -4.35
C GLY A 68 -7.94 37.46 -4.60
N GLY A 69 -7.47 37.35 -5.85
CA GLY A 69 -6.08 37.61 -6.24
C GLY A 69 -5.70 39.10 -6.20
N PRO A 70 -4.46 39.47 -6.58
CA PRO A 70 -4.07 40.87 -6.67
C PRO A 70 -4.94 41.62 -7.68
N ALA A 71 -5.16 42.92 -7.44
CA ALA A 71 -5.92 43.77 -8.35
C ALA A 71 -5.23 43.83 -9.73
N TRP A 72 -6.03 43.97 -10.79
CA TRP A 72 -5.52 44.23 -12.13
C TRP A 72 -5.02 45.67 -12.19
N THR A 73 -3.70 45.85 -12.28
CA THR A 73 -3.07 47.18 -12.29
C THR A 73 -3.15 47.79 -13.68
N GLY A 74 -3.66 49.01 -13.79
CA GLY A 74 -3.74 49.73 -15.05
C GLY A 74 -2.36 50.12 -15.57
N ASP A 75 -2.04 49.74 -16.80
CA ASP A 75 -0.70 49.96 -17.35
C ASP A 75 -0.36 51.41 -17.72
N LEU A 76 -1.36 52.30 -17.75
CA LEU A 76 -1.17 53.75 -17.92
C LEU A 76 -0.34 54.37 -16.79
N ALA A 77 -0.34 53.74 -15.62
CA ALA A 77 0.48 54.16 -14.48
C ALA A 77 1.86 53.47 -14.44
N LEU A 78 2.13 52.54 -15.37
CA LEU A 78 3.33 51.70 -15.41
C LEU A 78 4.34 52.15 -16.47
N GLU A 79 3.97 53.10 -17.34
CA GLU A 79 4.86 53.72 -18.33
C GLU A 79 6.06 54.40 -17.64
N ASP A 80 7.27 53.96 -18.00
CA ASP A 80 8.54 54.46 -17.43
C ASP A 80 8.60 54.44 -15.88
N ALA A 81 7.79 53.59 -15.24
CA ALA A 81 7.75 53.46 -13.79
C ALA A 81 8.93 52.61 -13.27
N SER A 82 9.39 52.90 -12.05
CA SER A 82 10.48 52.17 -11.37
C SER A 82 9.96 51.09 -10.40
N GLY A 83 8.82 50.48 -10.75
CA GLY A 83 8.14 49.46 -9.93
C GLY A 83 8.41 48.03 -10.41
N PRO A 84 7.88 47.03 -9.68
CA PRO A 84 8.06 45.60 -10.00
C PRO A 84 7.36 45.17 -11.29
N VAL A 85 6.56 46.05 -11.87
CA VAL A 85 6.05 45.95 -13.24
C VAL A 85 6.28 47.30 -13.90
N SER A 86 6.81 47.30 -15.11
CA SER A 86 6.99 48.51 -15.92
C SER A 86 6.61 48.24 -17.37
N VAL A 87 6.26 49.31 -18.09
CA VAL A 87 6.05 49.25 -19.54
C VAL A 87 6.98 50.21 -20.23
N THR A 88 7.68 49.70 -21.23
CA THR A 88 8.67 50.41 -22.04
C THR A 88 8.39 50.20 -23.53
N GLY A 89 9.02 51.02 -24.38
CA GLY A 89 8.83 50.97 -25.84
C GLY A 89 7.83 52.00 -26.36
N ASP A 90 7.45 51.90 -27.63
CA ASP A 90 6.58 52.87 -28.33
C ASP A 90 5.09 52.72 -27.93
N ALA A 91 4.80 53.15 -26.70
CA ALA A 91 3.51 53.06 -26.00
C ALA A 91 2.47 54.08 -26.50
N ASP A 92 2.26 54.19 -27.81
CA ASP A 92 1.78 55.47 -28.35
C ASP A 92 0.25 55.65 -28.43
N ASP A 93 -0.63 54.64 -28.17
CA ASP A 93 -2.08 54.89 -28.14
C ASP A 93 -2.95 53.81 -27.45
N VAL A 94 -4.02 54.26 -26.78
CA VAL A 94 -5.08 53.42 -26.19
C VAL A 94 -6.28 53.38 -27.13
N TYR A 95 -6.82 52.20 -27.41
CA TYR A 95 -8.13 52.08 -28.05
C TYR A 95 -9.17 51.72 -27.00
N SER A 96 -10.19 52.57 -26.84
CA SER A 96 -11.41 52.21 -26.13
C SER A 96 -12.48 51.84 -27.16
N ALA A 97 -12.98 50.62 -27.06
CA ALA A 97 -14.06 50.19 -27.92
C ALA A 97 -15.38 50.78 -27.41
N THR A 98 -16.13 51.46 -28.26
CA THR A 98 -17.56 51.74 -28.00
C THR A 98 -18.35 50.54 -28.48
N ILE A 99 -18.23 49.41 -27.76
CA ILE A 99 -19.11 48.26 -27.99
C ILE A 99 -20.32 48.49 -27.09
N THR A 100 -21.14 49.44 -27.52
CA THR A 100 -22.45 49.66 -26.95
C THR A 100 -23.52 49.20 -27.93
N ASP A 101 -24.60 48.63 -27.39
CA ASP A 101 -25.83 48.47 -28.16
C ASP A 101 -26.51 49.85 -28.41
N ALA A 102 -27.68 49.87 -29.03
CA ALA A 102 -28.40 51.12 -29.29
C ALA A 102 -28.87 51.86 -28.01
N ALA A 103 -28.66 51.29 -26.82
CA ALA A 103 -29.01 51.82 -25.51
C ALA A 103 -27.79 52.13 -24.62
N ASP A 104 -26.56 52.10 -25.16
CA ASP A 104 -25.32 52.36 -24.41
C ASP A 104 -24.96 51.31 -23.33
N GLU A 105 -25.42 50.06 -23.46
CA GLU A 105 -25.10 48.94 -22.55
C GLU A 105 -24.08 47.95 -23.19
N VAL A 106 -23.10 47.46 -22.41
CA VAL A 106 -22.05 46.52 -22.85
C VAL A 106 -22.56 45.09 -22.72
N ASP A 107 -23.07 44.50 -23.80
CA ASP A 107 -23.89 43.27 -23.76
C ASP A 107 -23.14 42.01 -24.26
N TYR A 108 -21.91 42.12 -24.79
CA TYR A 108 -21.27 41.03 -25.55
C TYR A 108 -19.84 40.66 -25.12
N ILE A 109 -19.37 41.14 -23.97
CA ILE A 109 -18.20 40.53 -23.33
C ILE A 109 -18.75 39.34 -22.55
N ASP A 110 -18.37 38.13 -22.96
CA ASP A 110 -18.81 36.89 -22.32
C ASP A 110 -18.69 37.00 -20.80
N THR A 111 -19.83 37.07 -20.11
CA THR A 111 -19.89 37.30 -18.67
C THR A 111 -19.53 36.04 -17.86
N GLU A 112 -19.26 34.91 -18.52
CA GLU A 112 -19.01 33.61 -17.88
C GLU A 112 -17.65 32.98 -18.26
N VAL A 113 -16.58 33.77 -18.40
CA VAL A 113 -15.23 33.21 -18.26
C VAL A 113 -14.97 32.95 -16.77
N GLU A 114 -15.25 31.73 -16.33
CA GLU A 114 -15.03 31.29 -14.95
C GLU A 114 -13.60 31.62 -14.49
N GLY A 115 -13.48 32.50 -13.49
CA GLY A 115 -12.25 32.71 -12.72
C GLY A 115 -11.25 33.77 -13.21
N TYR A 116 -11.37 34.37 -14.41
CA TYR A 116 -10.23 35.14 -14.95
C TYR A 116 -10.39 36.66 -15.10
N ALA A 117 -11.56 37.27 -15.30
CA ALA A 117 -11.57 38.73 -15.51
C ALA A 117 -12.95 39.41 -15.41
N PRO A 118 -13.05 40.63 -14.81
CA PRO A 118 -14.20 41.51 -15.02
C PRO A 118 -14.24 42.00 -16.48
N TRP A 119 -15.44 42.17 -17.05
CA TRP A 119 -15.64 42.66 -18.42
C TRP A 119 -14.83 43.93 -18.73
N GLN A 120 -14.55 44.75 -17.72
CA GLN A 120 -13.75 45.97 -17.79
C GLN A 120 -12.34 45.77 -18.38
N LEU A 121 -11.75 44.57 -18.31
CA LEU A 121 -10.45 44.28 -18.93
C LEU A 121 -10.50 44.26 -20.46
N PHE A 122 -11.67 43.96 -21.04
CA PHE A 122 -11.79 43.74 -22.49
C PHE A 122 -12.41 44.92 -23.23
N VAL A 123 -12.70 46.02 -22.55
CA VAL A 123 -13.24 47.26 -23.16
C VAL A 123 -12.12 48.14 -23.72
N HIS A 124 -10.93 48.00 -23.14
CA HIS A 124 -9.72 48.72 -23.50
C HIS A 124 -8.70 47.74 -24.05
N GLU A 125 -7.99 48.13 -25.10
CA GLU A 125 -6.82 47.42 -25.59
C GLU A 125 -5.67 48.41 -25.76
N ARG A 126 -4.46 47.95 -25.44
CA ARG A 126 -3.24 48.66 -25.80
C ARG A 126 -2.67 48.07 -27.07
N PHE A 127 -2.20 48.93 -27.96
CA PHE A 127 -1.66 48.49 -29.24
C PHE A 127 -0.52 49.38 -29.71
N ASP A 128 0.44 48.77 -30.38
CA ASP A 128 1.60 49.46 -30.93
C ASP A 128 1.29 49.99 -32.34
N LYS A 129 1.29 51.32 -32.50
CA LYS A 129 1.00 52.00 -33.78
C LYS A 129 2.22 52.17 -34.69
N SER A 130 3.41 51.81 -34.25
CA SER A 130 4.66 51.96 -35.00
C SER A 130 4.52 51.35 -36.40
N LYS A 131 4.88 52.10 -37.45
CA LYS A 131 4.56 51.76 -38.87
C LYS A 131 5.54 50.74 -39.49
N GLY A 132 5.81 49.65 -38.78
CA GLY A 132 6.70 48.56 -39.19
C GLY A 132 8.08 48.67 -38.57
N PRO A 133 8.99 47.70 -38.81
CA PRO A 133 10.33 47.66 -38.23
C PRO A 133 11.23 48.71 -38.89
N ALA A 134 10.99 49.98 -38.62
CA ALA A 134 11.93 51.04 -38.92
C ALA A 134 13.05 50.97 -37.86
N GLU A 135 14.31 51.01 -38.32
CA GLU A 135 15.51 50.97 -37.48
C GLU A 135 15.42 52.05 -36.38
N GLY A 136 15.17 51.63 -35.14
CA GLY A 136 15.15 52.49 -33.95
C GLY A 136 13.81 52.67 -33.20
N GLN A 137 12.73 51.94 -33.53
CA GLN A 137 11.53 51.88 -32.68
C GLN A 137 11.55 50.62 -31.81
N GLU A 138 11.36 50.79 -30.49
CA GLU A 138 11.34 49.72 -29.49
C GLU A 138 9.92 49.14 -29.37
N PRO A 139 9.74 47.80 -29.38
CA PRO A 139 8.42 47.19 -29.28
C PRO A 139 7.75 47.49 -27.94
N LEU A 140 6.41 47.51 -27.92
CA LEU A 140 5.66 47.52 -26.66
C LEU A 140 6.10 46.35 -25.78
N THR A 141 6.71 46.64 -24.64
CA THR A 141 7.33 45.65 -23.77
C THR A 141 6.88 45.81 -22.33
N TYR A 142 6.39 44.73 -21.74
CA TYR A 142 6.07 44.65 -20.30
C TYR A 142 7.19 43.91 -19.57
N ASN A 143 7.75 44.53 -18.54
CA ASN A 143 8.84 43.97 -17.74
C ASN A 143 8.33 43.67 -16.32
N PHE A 144 8.69 42.50 -15.79
CA PHE A 144 8.26 42.01 -14.48
C PHE A 144 9.47 41.60 -13.65
N ASP A 145 9.55 42.09 -12.41
CA ASP A 145 10.52 41.59 -11.43
C ASP A 145 10.19 40.12 -11.10
N VAL A 146 11.12 39.20 -11.33
CA VAL A 146 10.93 37.77 -11.05
C VAL A 146 12.16 37.21 -10.32
N ALA A 147 12.05 36.01 -9.78
CA ALA A 147 13.18 35.29 -9.22
C ALA A 147 13.86 34.46 -10.32
N ALA A 148 15.15 34.69 -10.54
CA ALA A 148 15.94 33.87 -11.46
C ALA A 148 15.89 32.39 -11.04
N GLY A 149 15.64 31.50 -11.99
CA GLY A 149 15.50 30.06 -11.77
C GLY A 149 14.09 29.59 -11.40
N ALA A 150 13.21 30.47 -10.94
CA ALA A 150 11.83 30.11 -10.65
C ALA A 150 11.02 29.91 -11.94
N THR A 151 9.99 29.08 -11.86
CA THR A 151 9.11 28.76 -12.98
C THR A 151 7.81 29.54 -12.89
N TYR A 152 7.38 30.12 -14.00
CA TYR A 152 6.22 31.00 -14.10
C TYR A 152 5.24 30.49 -15.15
N LYS A 153 3.94 30.63 -14.87
CA LYS A 153 2.89 30.59 -15.90
C LYS A 153 2.57 32.02 -16.33
N ILE A 154 2.76 32.28 -17.62
CA ILE A 154 2.46 33.55 -18.27
C ILE A 154 1.13 33.37 -18.99
N THR A 155 0.12 34.16 -18.62
CA THR A 155 -1.21 34.13 -19.24
C THR A 155 -1.49 35.44 -19.95
N LEU A 156 -1.71 35.38 -21.26
CA LEU A 156 -2.13 36.51 -22.09
C LEU A 156 -3.63 36.45 -22.31
N LEU A 157 -4.34 37.55 -22.08
CA LEU A 157 -5.76 37.71 -22.40
C LEU A 157 -5.93 38.82 -23.43
N TYR A 158 -6.59 38.51 -24.54
CA TYR A 158 -6.76 39.45 -25.65
C TYR A 158 -8.06 39.20 -26.43
N THR A 159 -8.51 40.20 -27.16
CA THR A 159 -9.68 40.14 -28.05
C THR A 159 -9.46 41.02 -29.29
N GLU A 160 -10.25 40.82 -30.34
CA GLU A 160 -10.43 41.82 -31.40
C GLU A 160 -11.69 42.63 -31.15
N ASN A 161 -11.54 43.94 -30.97
CA ASN A 161 -12.65 44.85 -30.72
C ASN A 161 -12.89 45.84 -31.86
N TRP A 162 -12.01 45.89 -32.88
CA TRP A 162 -12.13 46.81 -33.99
C TRP A 162 -12.86 46.18 -35.18
N PRO A 163 -14.08 46.64 -35.54
CA PRO A 163 -14.83 46.08 -36.67
C PRO A 163 -14.11 46.24 -38.02
N GLY A 164 -13.12 47.13 -38.10
CA GLY A 164 -12.29 47.32 -39.28
C GLY A 164 -11.36 46.14 -39.57
N ALA A 165 -11.07 45.27 -38.59
CA ALA A 165 -10.22 44.09 -38.75
C ALA A 165 -10.74 43.12 -39.81
N PHE A 166 -12.07 43.03 -40.00
CA PHE A 166 -12.69 42.23 -41.07
C PHE A 166 -12.37 42.70 -42.49
N ASN A 167 -11.85 43.92 -42.64
CA ASN A 167 -11.46 44.46 -43.94
C ASN A 167 -10.00 44.13 -44.29
N LEU A 168 -9.25 43.56 -43.35
CA LEU A 168 -7.86 43.12 -43.55
C LEU A 168 -7.81 41.65 -43.99
N PRO A 169 -6.88 41.25 -44.88
CA PRO A 169 -6.54 39.85 -45.10
C PRO A 169 -6.16 39.14 -43.80
N SER A 170 -6.40 37.82 -43.70
CA SER A 170 -6.03 37.07 -42.49
C SER A 170 -4.53 37.05 -42.21
N SER A 171 -3.70 37.10 -43.25
CA SER A 171 -2.25 37.25 -43.15
C SER A 171 -1.82 38.59 -42.54
N ASP A 172 -2.67 39.61 -42.63
CA ASP A 172 -2.36 40.97 -42.19
C ASP A 172 -2.84 41.22 -40.75
N ARG A 173 -3.24 40.14 -40.05
CA ARG A 173 -3.82 40.17 -38.71
C ARG A 173 -3.01 39.46 -37.64
N ILE A 174 -1.70 39.40 -37.84
CA ILE A 174 -0.79 38.54 -37.07
C ILE A 174 0.23 39.41 -36.31
N PHE A 175 0.46 39.04 -35.05
CA PHE A 175 1.55 39.53 -34.22
C PHE A 175 2.12 38.40 -33.36
N ASP A 176 3.35 38.57 -32.88
CA ASP A 176 4.04 37.62 -32.01
C ASP A 176 4.31 38.25 -30.64
N VAL A 177 4.53 37.42 -29.63
CA VAL A 177 5.09 37.85 -28.34
C VAL A 177 6.33 37.03 -28.03
N THR A 178 7.44 37.71 -27.78
CA THR A 178 8.68 37.07 -27.31
C THR A 178 8.81 37.21 -25.81
N VAL A 179 9.34 36.18 -25.16
CA VAL A 179 9.71 36.20 -23.73
C VAL A 179 11.22 36.24 -23.63
N ASP A 180 11.76 37.30 -23.00
CA ASP A 180 13.21 37.58 -22.91
C ASP A 180 13.93 37.51 -24.26
N GLY A 181 13.28 38.06 -25.29
CA GLY A 181 13.77 38.09 -26.67
C GLY A 181 13.72 36.74 -27.41
N THR A 182 13.18 35.70 -26.79
CA THR A 182 13.00 34.37 -27.38
C THR A 182 11.57 34.17 -27.85
N ALA A 183 11.39 33.61 -29.05
CA ALA A 183 10.07 33.27 -29.60
C ALA A 183 9.60 31.88 -29.12
N PHE A 184 8.33 31.78 -28.76
CA PHE A 184 7.67 30.54 -28.33
C PHE A 184 6.47 30.25 -29.22
N ALA A 185 6.20 28.98 -29.52
CA ALA A 185 5.13 28.60 -30.44
C ALA A 185 3.74 28.97 -29.89
N GLU A 186 3.59 28.93 -28.57
CA GLU A 186 2.39 29.30 -27.82
C GLU A 186 2.01 30.77 -28.01
N PHE A 187 3.01 31.63 -28.24
CA PHE A 187 2.87 33.09 -28.39
C PHE A 187 3.23 33.59 -29.80
N ALA A 188 3.30 32.70 -30.79
CA ALA A 188 3.54 33.05 -32.18
C ALA A 188 2.23 33.03 -32.99
N ASP A 189 2.23 33.77 -34.10
CA ASP A 189 1.15 33.84 -35.09
C ASP A 189 -0.24 34.21 -34.51
N LEU A 190 -0.27 35.05 -33.46
CA LEU A 190 -1.50 35.40 -32.76
C LEU A 190 -2.45 36.18 -33.69
N ASN A 191 -3.67 35.67 -33.87
CA ASN A 191 -4.67 36.21 -34.78
C ASN A 191 -6.04 36.21 -34.12
N PRO A 192 -6.36 37.26 -33.34
CA PRO A 192 -7.51 37.24 -32.45
C PRO A 192 -8.83 36.97 -33.18
N LEU A 193 -8.99 37.46 -34.41
CA LEU A 193 -10.23 37.24 -35.16
C LEU A 193 -10.35 35.80 -35.71
N VAL A 194 -9.25 35.21 -36.18
CA VAL A 194 -9.25 33.79 -36.64
C VAL A 194 -9.43 32.84 -35.46
N GLU A 195 -8.80 33.16 -34.34
CA GLU A 195 -8.91 32.38 -33.12
C GLU A 195 -10.31 32.47 -32.50
N ALA A 196 -10.94 33.65 -32.48
CA ALA A 196 -12.34 33.80 -32.08
C ALA A 196 -13.26 32.92 -32.93
N ALA A 197 -13.07 32.92 -34.25
CA ALA A 197 -13.85 32.08 -35.15
C ALA A 197 -13.65 30.58 -34.89
N ALA A 198 -12.41 30.17 -34.59
CA ALA A 198 -12.09 28.79 -34.22
C ALA A 198 -12.73 28.39 -32.89
N ALA A 199 -12.65 29.25 -31.86
CA ALA A 199 -13.25 29.03 -30.54
C ALA A 199 -14.77 28.88 -30.64
N MET A 200 -15.42 29.64 -31.52
CA MET A 200 -16.87 29.55 -31.75
C MET A 200 -17.29 28.42 -32.69
N GLY A 201 -16.35 27.74 -33.34
CA GLY A 201 -16.63 26.73 -34.37
C GLY A 201 -17.34 27.31 -35.61
N GLN A 202 -17.13 28.59 -35.94
CA GLN A 202 -17.78 29.28 -37.05
C GLN A 202 -16.77 29.84 -38.06
N ALA A 203 -17.16 29.93 -39.33
CA ALA A 203 -16.33 30.58 -40.33
C ALA A 203 -16.43 32.11 -40.24
N LEU A 204 -15.31 32.81 -40.45
CA LEU A 204 -15.32 34.27 -40.45
C LEU A 204 -16.21 34.83 -41.58
N PRO A 205 -17.08 35.82 -41.27
CA PRO A 205 -17.91 36.47 -42.27
C PRO A 205 -17.04 37.32 -43.23
N PRO A 206 -17.47 37.50 -44.50
CA PRO A 206 -16.76 38.34 -45.45
C PRO A 206 -16.76 39.82 -45.02
N SER A 207 -15.84 40.62 -45.57
CA SER A 207 -15.73 42.06 -45.27
C SER A 207 -17.03 42.85 -45.55
N SER A 208 -17.85 42.40 -46.49
CA SER A 208 -19.15 42.98 -46.83
C SER A 208 -20.30 42.62 -45.88
N ALA A 209 -20.06 41.77 -44.88
CA ALA A 209 -21.09 41.35 -43.92
C ALA A 209 -21.60 42.52 -43.08
N THR A 210 -22.85 42.41 -42.65
CA THR A 210 -23.50 43.41 -41.79
C THR A 210 -22.84 43.46 -40.41
N SER A 211 -22.99 44.57 -39.68
CA SER A 211 -22.47 44.67 -38.31
C SER A 211 -22.94 43.51 -37.45
N ALA A 212 -24.23 43.16 -37.48
CA ALA A 212 -24.81 42.05 -36.72
C ALA A 212 -24.17 40.67 -37.00
N GLN A 213 -23.61 40.46 -38.20
CA GLN A 213 -22.91 39.22 -38.55
C GLN A 213 -21.44 39.22 -38.11
N LYS A 214 -20.84 40.40 -37.92
CA LYS A 214 -19.47 40.58 -37.43
C LYS A 214 -19.40 40.61 -35.90
N GLN A 215 -20.43 41.14 -35.25
CA GLN A 215 -20.50 41.30 -33.80
C GLN A 215 -20.14 40.04 -33.00
N PRO A 216 -20.58 38.82 -33.36
CA PRO A 216 -20.32 37.64 -32.52
C PRO A 216 -18.83 37.29 -32.34
N PHE A 217 -17.96 37.73 -33.25
CA PHE A 217 -16.51 37.45 -33.18
C PHE A 217 -15.72 38.61 -32.54
N LEU A 218 -16.37 39.75 -32.31
CA LEU A 218 -15.75 40.88 -31.63
C LEU A 218 -15.97 40.72 -30.13
N GLY A 219 -14.98 41.03 -29.31
CA GLY A 219 -15.09 40.86 -27.85
C GLY A 219 -14.95 39.42 -27.36
N THR A 220 -14.72 38.45 -28.25
CA THR A 220 -14.42 37.06 -27.86
C THR A 220 -13.11 37.02 -27.09
N VAL A 221 -13.18 36.63 -25.81
CA VAL A 221 -12.02 36.54 -24.93
C VAL A 221 -11.18 35.34 -25.34
N LEU A 222 -9.90 35.60 -25.63
CA LEU A 222 -8.92 34.59 -25.97
C LEU A 222 -7.85 34.52 -24.90
N THR A 223 -7.33 33.31 -24.69
CA THR A 223 -6.28 33.05 -23.71
C THR A 223 -5.16 32.24 -24.31
N ARG A 224 -3.93 32.64 -23.99
CA ARG A 224 -2.71 31.87 -24.25
C ARG A 224 -1.90 31.75 -22.97
N GLU A 225 -1.35 30.56 -22.76
CA GLU A 225 -0.53 30.25 -21.59
C GLU A 225 0.83 29.71 -22.01
N LEU A 226 1.87 30.10 -21.31
CA LEU A 226 3.24 29.60 -21.46
C LEU A 226 3.83 29.32 -20.08
N ILE A 227 4.47 28.15 -19.93
CA ILE A 227 5.31 27.86 -18.76
C ILE A 227 6.75 28.26 -19.08
N TYR A 228 7.33 29.11 -18.25
CA TYR A 228 8.63 29.71 -18.48
C TYR A 228 9.48 29.72 -17.20
N THR A 229 10.68 29.16 -17.26
CA THR A 229 11.67 29.30 -16.19
C THR A 229 12.50 30.55 -16.42
N ALA A 230 12.43 31.50 -15.50
CA ALA A 230 13.12 32.78 -15.62
C ALA A 230 14.65 32.59 -15.61
N VAL A 231 15.33 33.21 -16.57
CA VAL A 231 16.80 33.09 -16.70
C VAL A 231 17.52 34.08 -15.76
N ASP A 232 16.89 35.21 -15.49
CA ASP A 232 17.37 36.31 -14.67
C ASP A 232 16.24 36.88 -13.79
N ASP A 233 16.50 38.00 -13.11
CA ASP A 233 15.58 38.64 -12.17
C ASP A 233 14.58 39.59 -12.85
N GLN A 234 14.44 39.51 -14.18
CA GLN A 234 13.51 40.26 -15.01
C GLN A 234 12.91 39.38 -16.08
N LEU A 235 11.58 39.37 -16.21
CA LEU A 235 10.88 38.73 -17.31
C LEU A 235 10.32 39.81 -18.24
N ASN A 236 10.68 39.76 -19.51
CA ASN A 236 10.31 40.76 -20.51
C ASN A 236 9.37 40.15 -21.56
N LEU A 237 8.17 40.71 -21.72
CA LEU A 237 7.20 40.35 -22.75
C LEU A 237 7.18 41.43 -23.82
N ALA A 238 7.84 41.19 -24.95
CA ALA A 238 7.89 42.13 -26.07
C ALA A 238 6.90 41.72 -27.17
N PHE A 239 5.99 42.62 -27.51
CA PHE A 239 4.96 42.44 -28.52
C PHE A 239 5.51 42.84 -29.89
N ILE A 240 5.77 41.85 -30.73
CA ILE A 240 6.47 42.03 -32.01
C ILE A 240 5.46 42.13 -33.14
N ARG A 241 5.57 43.23 -33.89
CA ARG A 241 4.80 43.43 -35.10
C ARG A 241 5.29 42.50 -36.20
N ASP A 242 4.44 41.57 -36.62
CA ASP A 242 4.61 40.85 -37.88
C ASP A 242 3.86 41.59 -39.00
N ASN A 243 2.54 41.40 -39.12
CA ASN A 243 1.74 42.01 -40.19
C ASN A 243 0.58 42.90 -39.71
N GLN A 244 0.20 42.84 -38.43
CA GLN A 244 -0.71 43.81 -37.76
C GLN A 244 -0.01 44.52 -36.62
N ASN A 245 -0.54 45.66 -36.20
CA ASN A 245 -0.23 46.26 -34.91
C ASN A 245 -0.51 45.25 -33.78
N PRO A 246 0.50 44.87 -32.98
CA PRO A 246 0.32 44.02 -31.81
C PRO A 246 -0.67 44.62 -30.82
N LYS A 247 -1.43 43.79 -30.13
CA LYS A 247 -2.44 44.22 -29.16
C LYS A 247 -2.51 43.29 -27.95
N ILE A 248 -2.93 43.85 -26.83
CA ILE A 248 -3.17 43.10 -25.59
C ILE A 248 -4.24 43.80 -24.74
N ASN A 249 -5.02 43.01 -24.01
CA ASN A 249 -6.05 43.50 -23.08
C ASN A 249 -5.63 43.27 -21.63
N ALA A 250 -5.07 42.10 -21.30
CA ALA A 250 -4.57 41.84 -19.96
C ALA A 250 -3.45 40.79 -19.93
N ILE A 251 -2.61 40.86 -18.90
CA ILE A 251 -1.50 39.92 -18.67
C ILE A 251 -1.54 39.47 -17.21
N GLN A 252 -1.40 38.17 -16.96
CA GLN A 252 -1.20 37.60 -15.64
C GLN A 252 0.10 36.80 -15.59
N ILE A 253 0.87 36.97 -14.52
CA ILE A 253 2.06 36.19 -14.21
C ILE A 253 1.84 35.46 -12.89
N SER A 254 1.86 34.14 -12.93
CA SER A 254 1.81 33.27 -11.76
C SER A 254 3.16 32.59 -11.55
N GLU A 255 3.66 32.55 -10.32
CA GLU A 255 4.76 31.66 -9.94
C GLU A 255 4.21 30.25 -9.73
N ILE A 256 4.81 29.25 -10.38
CA ILE A 256 4.57 27.83 -10.14
C ILE A 256 5.42 27.44 -8.94
N LEU A 257 4.78 26.82 -7.95
CA LEU A 257 5.42 26.50 -6.68
C LEU A 257 5.86 25.03 -6.69
N ASP A 258 7.07 24.77 -6.23
CA ASP A 258 7.55 23.41 -6.03
C ASP A 258 6.75 22.74 -4.90
N GLU A 259 6.10 21.63 -5.24
CA GLU A 259 5.35 20.81 -4.30
C GLU A 259 5.93 19.40 -4.28
N PRO A 260 6.07 18.78 -3.09
CA PRO A 260 6.47 17.38 -3.03
C PRO A 260 5.46 16.50 -3.79
N THR A 261 5.93 15.77 -4.79
CA THR A 261 5.09 14.92 -5.64
C THR A 261 5.10 13.44 -5.23
N ASP A 262 6.16 13.00 -4.55
CA ASP A 262 6.29 11.60 -4.09
C ASP A 262 7.23 11.50 -2.87
N ILE A 263 7.07 10.44 -2.07
CA ILE A 263 7.99 10.03 -1.02
C ILE A 263 8.54 8.66 -1.40
N ALA A 264 9.85 8.55 -1.54
CA ALA A 264 10.50 7.25 -1.77
C ALA A 264 11.09 6.72 -0.46
N LEU A 265 10.92 5.41 -0.24
CA LEU A 265 11.48 4.66 0.88
C LEU A 265 12.30 3.49 0.30
N SER A 266 13.58 3.39 0.66
CA SER A 266 14.51 2.43 0.04
C SER A 266 14.24 0.95 0.37
N SER A 267 13.49 0.68 1.42
CA SER A 267 13.09 -0.65 1.90
C SER A 267 11.88 -0.48 2.80
N ASN A 268 10.90 -1.38 2.70
CA ASN A 268 9.68 -1.40 3.51
C ASN A 268 9.62 -2.62 4.44
N GLU A 269 10.78 -3.20 4.77
CA GLU A 269 10.89 -4.36 5.65
C GLU A 269 11.67 -3.99 6.91
N VAL A 270 11.28 -4.57 8.05
CA VAL A 270 11.95 -4.37 9.33
C VAL A 270 11.98 -5.68 10.12
N ALA A 271 13.15 -6.06 10.62
CA ALA A 271 13.28 -7.22 11.50
C ALA A 271 12.52 -7.00 12.82
N GLU A 272 11.74 -7.98 13.24
CA GLU A 272 11.19 -8.00 14.58
C GLU A 272 12.28 -8.14 15.65
N ASN A 273 11.92 -7.89 16.91
CA ASN A 273 12.77 -8.08 18.11
C ASN A 273 14.12 -7.32 18.11
N THR A 274 14.35 -6.51 17.07
CA THR A 274 15.53 -5.67 16.90
C THR A 274 15.20 -4.26 17.39
N THR A 275 15.68 -3.95 18.59
CA THR A 275 15.49 -2.61 19.17
C THR A 275 16.11 -1.52 18.28
N GLY A 276 15.30 -0.54 17.89
CA GLY A 276 15.79 0.58 17.08
C GLY A 276 16.16 0.20 15.63
N ALA A 277 15.59 -0.90 15.13
CA ALA A 277 15.77 -1.38 13.76
C ALA A 277 15.54 -0.28 12.72
N VAL A 278 16.36 -0.31 11.66
CA VAL A 278 16.26 0.60 10.52
C VAL A 278 15.39 -0.06 9.46
N VAL A 279 14.43 0.68 8.93
CA VAL A 279 13.55 0.23 7.85
C VAL A 279 14.19 0.56 6.51
N GLY A 280 14.52 1.83 6.28
CA GLY A 280 15.09 2.31 5.02
C GLY A 280 15.37 3.81 5.02
N GLN A 281 16.01 4.28 3.95
CA GLN A 281 16.26 5.70 3.68
C GLN A 281 15.04 6.34 3.02
N LEU A 282 14.63 7.50 3.53
CA LEU A 282 13.60 8.35 2.94
C LEU A 282 14.21 9.42 2.03
N SER A 283 13.52 9.73 0.94
CA SER A 283 13.78 10.87 0.07
C SER A 283 12.47 11.50 -0.40
N LEU A 284 12.45 12.83 -0.52
CA LEU A 284 11.29 13.60 -0.99
C LEU A 284 11.53 14.00 -2.45
N ILE A 285 10.56 13.75 -3.31
CA ILE A 285 10.65 13.98 -4.77
C ILE A 285 9.75 15.18 -5.12
N GLY A 286 10.14 15.97 -6.13
CA GLY A 286 9.38 17.13 -6.60
C GLY A 286 9.83 18.47 -6.01
N LEU A 287 10.98 18.48 -5.33
CA LEU A 287 11.66 19.70 -4.86
C LEU A 287 12.96 19.88 -5.65
N GLU A 288 13.50 21.11 -5.67
CA GLU A 288 14.82 21.39 -6.24
C GLU A 288 15.94 20.65 -5.46
N ASP A 289 17.04 20.31 -6.13
CA ASP A 289 18.10 19.42 -5.59
C ASP A 289 18.74 19.92 -4.26
N ASP A 290 18.61 21.21 -3.95
CA ASP A 290 19.17 21.85 -2.75
C ASP A 290 18.12 22.22 -1.68
N ASP A 291 16.86 21.84 -1.87
CA ASP A 291 15.79 22.18 -0.94
C ASP A 291 15.89 21.41 0.38
N ALA A 292 15.79 22.13 1.49
CA ALA A 292 15.71 21.53 2.82
C ALA A 292 14.32 20.93 3.06
N TYR A 293 14.25 19.67 3.48
CA TYR A 293 12.98 19.01 3.84
C TYR A 293 13.09 18.23 5.16
N LYS A 294 11.93 17.91 5.72
CA LYS A 294 11.78 17.12 6.96
C LYS A 294 10.68 16.07 6.79
N PHE A 295 10.75 15.02 7.62
CA PHE A 295 9.73 13.99 7.68
C PHE A 295 9.08 13.90 9.06
N SER A 296 7.79 13.55 9.09
CA SER A 296 7.09 13.05 10.27
C SER A 296 6.35 11.75 9.95
N VAL A 297 6.05 10.98 10.99
CA VAL A 297 5.44 9.64 10.88
C VAL A 297 4.20 9.54 11.79
N SER A 298 3.17 8.79 11.37
CA SER A 298 1.93 8.62 12.13
C SER A 298 2.07 7.74 13.37
N ASP A 299 2.94 6.73 13.33
CA ASP A 299 3.16 5.80 14.43
C ASP A 299 4.28 6.29 15.35
N SER A 300 3.95 6.45 16.63
CA SER A 300 4.85 6.93 17.68
C SER A 300 6.06 6.02 17.96
N ARG A 301 6.03 4.76 17.52
CA ARG A 301 7.14 3.79 17.62
C ARG A 301 8.28 4.13 16.66
N PHE A 302 7.99 4.80 15.54
CA PHE A 302 8.95 5.16 14.52
C PHE A 302 9.50 6.58 14.72
N GLN A 303 10.67 6.84 14.13
CA GLN A 303 11.31 8.14 14.04
C GLN A 303 12.15 8.22 12.75
N VAL A 304 12.44 9.44 12.31
CA VAL A 304 13.36 9.70 11.20
C VAL A 304 14.60 10.41 11.74
N VAL A 305 15.78 9.84 11.51
CA VAL A 305 17.07 10.39 11.95
C VAL A 305 18.02 10.39 10.77
N ASP A 306 18.53 11.55 10.38
CA ASP A 306 19.41 11.74 9.21
C ASP A 306 18.82 11.13 7.91
N GLY A 307 17.50 11.22 7.76
CA GLY A 307 16.75 10.67 6.62
C GLY A 307 16.48 9.16 6.69
N LEU A 308 16.98 8.45 7.70
CA LEU A 308 16.65 7.03 7.93
C LEU A 308 15.36 6.89 8.74
N LEU A 309 14.39 6.16 8.20
CA LEU A 309 13.24 5.67 8.94
C LEU A 309 13.68 4.50 9.84
N LYS A 310 13.44 4.62 11.15
CA LYS A 310 13.81 3.59 12.12
C LYS A 310 12.91 3.58 13.35
N LEU A 311 12.94 2.49 14.11
CA LEU A 311 12.31 2.42 15.42
C LEU A 311 13.04 3.31 16.44
N LYS A 312 12.29 3.82 17.42
CA LYS A 312 12.86 4.52 18.57
C LYS A 312 13.71 3.58 19.42
N ALA A 313 14.66 4.14 20.15
CA ALA A 313 15.48 3.37 21.07
C ALA A 313 14.57 2.69 22.13
N LYS A 314 14.82 1.39 22.36
CA LYS A 314 14.06 0.49 23.24
C LYS A 314 12.66 0.11 22.73
N THR A 315 12.36 0.37 21.47
CA THR A 315 11.17 -0.13 20.79
C THR A 315 11.56 -1.22 19.81
N SER A 316 10.87 -2.36 19.87
CA SER A 316 10.87 -3.43 18.87
C SER A 316 9.44 -3.62 18.34
N LEU A 317 9.32 -4.33 17.24
CA LEU A 317 8.07 -4.89 16.75
C LEU A 317 8.07 -6.40 17.02
N ASP A 318 6.88 -6.97 16.99
CA ASP A 318 6.56 -8.37 17.29
C ASP A 318 5.70 -8.82 16.11
N PHE A 319 6.18 -9.83 15.37
CA PHE A 319 5.52 -10.34 14.17
C PHE A 319 4.17 -10.94 14.54
N GLU A 320 4.09 -11.67 15.65
CA GLU A 320 2.88 -12.29 16.15
C GLU A 320 1.83 -11.28 16.65
N GLU A 321 2.23 -10.05 16.99
CA GLU A 321 1.31 -8.94 17.23
C GLU A 321 0.77 -8.36 15.91
N ALA A 322 1.66 -8.12 14.93
CA ALA A 322 1.28 -7.58 13.63
C ALA A 322 2.33 -7.84 12.55
N HIS A 323 1.94 -8.59 11.51
CA HIS A 323 2.81 -8.95 10.37
C HIS A 323 3.17 -7.72 9.50
N SER A 324 2.42 -6.63 9.61
CA SER A 324 2.70 -5.37 8.94
C SER A 324 2.15 -4.17 9.70
N ILE A 325 2.83 -3.03 9.58
CA ILE A 325 2.37 -1.74 10.12
C ILE A 325 2.04 -0.79 8.97
N ASP A 326 0.81 -0.29 8.93
CA ASP A 326 0.44 0.84 8.06
C ASP A 326 1.01 2.14 8.66
N LEU A 327 1.90 2.77 7.92
CA LEU A 327 2.64 3.96 8.35
C LEU A 327 2.47 5.11 7.37
N ALA A 328 1.78 6.16 7.83
CA ALA A 328 1.69 7.41 7.11
C ALA A 328 2.97 8.22 7.34
N ILE A 329 3.65 8.57 6.26
CA ILE A 329 4.84 9.41 6.27
C ILE A 329 4.49 10.74 5.60
N THR A 330 4.73 11.84 6.31
CA THR A 330 4.55 13.19 5.78
C THR A 330 5.91 13.82 5.53
N GLY A 331 6.20 14.15 4.28
CA GLY A 331 7.36 14.95 3.89
C GLY A 331 6.97 16.41 3.74
N THR A 332 7.71 17.33 4.35
CA THR A 332 7.46 18.78 4.31
C THR A 332 8.68 19.50 3.74
N GLY A 333 8.49 20.25 2.65
CA GLY A 333 9.51 21.10 2.04
C GLY A 333 9.78 22.39 2.84
N SER A 334 10.79 23.14 2.42
CA SER A 334 11.24 24.41 3.03
C SER A 334 10.15 25.48 3.04
N ASN A 335 9.30 25.48 2.00
CA ASN A 335 8.13 26.33 1.83
C ASN A 335 6.92 25.95 2.71
N GLY A 336 7.02 24.87 3.50
CA GLY A 336 5.98 24.39 4.41
C GLY A 336 4.91 23.51 3.77
N ARG A 337 4.95 23.30 2.45
CA ARG A 337 4.06 22.36 1.76
C ARG A 337 4.43 20.92 2.09
N SER A 338 3.42 20.06 2.15
CA SER A 338 3.60 18.69 2.61
C SER A 338 2.83 17.69 1.76
N LEU A 339 3.43 16.52 1.54
CA LEU A 339 2.80 15.33 0.99
C LEU A 339 2.76 14.27 2.08
N THR A 340 1.63 13.56 2.21
CA THR A 340 1.52 12.37 3.07
C THR A 340 1.27 11.14 2.21
N GLN A 341 2.06 10.10 2.43
CA GLN A 341 1.94 8.82 1.75
C GLN A 341 1.92 7.68 2.76
N GLU A 342 1.05 6.70 2.53
CA GLU A 342 0.95 5.49 3.33
C GLU A 342 1.92 4.43 2.82
N PHE A 343 2.67 3.80 3.75
CA PHE A 343 3.56 2.68 3.48
C PHE A 343 3.15 1.51 4.35
N GLN A 344 3.07 0.32 3.76
CA GLN A 344 2.96 -0.91 4.53
C GLN A 344 4.37 -1.39 4.86
N ILE A 345 4.75 -1.32 6.14
CA ILE A 345 6.03 -1.80 6.65
C ILE A 345 5.86 -3.27 7.05
N ALA A 346 6.45 -4.18 6.30
CA ALA A 346 6.45 -5.60 6.62
C ALA A 346 7.37 -5.87 7.82
N VAL A 347 6.81 -6.51 8.85
CA VAL A 347 7.58 -7.03 9.97
C VAL A 347 8.10 -8.39 9.55
N GLN A 348 9.42 -8.58 9.58
CA GLN A 348 10.04 -9.87 9.27
C GLN A 348 10.08 -10.71 10.54
N ASP A 349 9.45 -11.87 10.48
CA ASP A 349 9.51 -12.92 11.49
C ASP A 349 10.96 -13.39 11.69
N VAL A 350 11.40 -13.46 12.93
CA VAL A 350 12.67 -14.02 13.36
C VAL A 350 12.35 -15.28 14.16
N ALA A 351 12.84 -16.43 13.67
CA ALA A 351 12.61 -17.76 14.22
C ALA A 351 12.60 -17.87 15.76
N GLU A 352 11.43 -17.72 16.38
CA GLU A 352 11.24 -17.93 17.83
C GLU A 352 10.48 -19.23 18.16
N GLY A 353 9.89 -19.92 17.19
CA GLY A 353 9.04 -21.10 17.43
C GLY A 353 7.95 -20.79 18.46
N ARG A 354 7.29 -21.79 19.06
CA ARG A 354 6.19 -21.56 20.04
C ARG A 354 6.65 -20.98 21.40
N LEU A 355 7.43 -19.90 21.42
CA LEU A 355 7.93 -19.24 22.61
C LEU A 355 7.09 -17.99 22.89
N SER A 356 6.59 -17.92 24.11
CA SER A 356 5.77 -16.79 24.55
C SER A 356 6.60 -15.50 24.57
N ALA A 357 6.09 -14.43 23.93
CA ALA A 357 6.57 -13.05 23.96
C ALA A 357 7.69 -12.78 24.99
N VAL A 358 8.89 -12.54 24.48
CA VAL A 358 10.05 -12.19 25.31
C VAL A 358 9.84 -10.79 25.89
N ALA A 359 9.52 -10.71 27.18
CA ALA A 359 9.25 -9.41 27.83
C ALA A 359 10.51 -8.55 28.03
N LYS A 360 11.72 -9.13 27.85
CA LYS A 360 12.99 -8.46 28.15
C LYS A 360 14.20 -9.13 27.51
N VAL A 361 15.07 -8.34 26.90
CA VAL A 361 16.38 -8.77 26.37
C VAL A 361 17.52 -8.33 27.29
N MET A 362 18.48 -9.21 27.55
CA MET A 362 19.71 -8.95 28.30
C MET A 362 20.93 -9.46 27.52
N GLU A 363 21.82 -8.54 27.13
CA GLU A 363 23.00 -8.86 26.33
C GLU A 363 24.29 -8.63 27.14
N GLY A 364 25.23 -9.57 27.01
CA GLY A 364 26.57 -9.54 27.58
C GLY A 364 27.61 -8.91 26.64
N SER A 365 28.83 -9.40 26.72
CA SER A 365 29.98 -8.94 25.93
C SER A 365 30.87 -10.14 25.53
N ASN A 366 32.06 -9.88 24.98
CA ASN A 366 33.04 -10.94 24.69
C ASN A 366 33.89 -11.34 25.92
N ALA A 367 33.49 -10.97 27.14
CA ALA A 367 34.18 -11.26 28.38
C ALA A 367 33.37 -12.25 29.24
N SER A 368 34.04 -12.98 30.15
CA SER A 368 33.33 -13.87 31.08
C SER A 368 32.51 -13.10 32.12
N GLU A 369 31.20 -13.34 32.13
CA GLU A 369 30.20 -12.57 32.85
C GLU A 369 29.19 -13.46 33.62
N THR A 370 28.34 -12.80 34.41
CA THR A 370 27.21 -13.45 35.07
C THR A 370 25.96 -12.62 34.86
N LEU A 371 25.09 -13.08 33.97
CA LEU A 371 23.85 -12.43 33.60
C LEU A 371 22.68 -13.15 34.27
N LYS A 372 21.72 -12.38 34.79
CA LYS A 372 20.57 -12.97 35.49
C LYS A 372 19.33 -12.16 35.18
N ASP A 373 18.37 -12.74 34.48
CA ASP A 373 17.14 -12.05 34.11
C ASP A 373 16.16 -11.93 35.30
N SER A 374 15.00 -11.32 35.09
CA SER A 374 14.03 -10.92 36.09
C SER A 374 13.24 -12.12 36.65
N LYS A 375 11.91 -12.08 36.71
CA LYS A 375 11.08 -13.23 37.12
C LYS A 375 9.95 -13.50 36.10
N THR A 376 10.14 -13.00 34.89
CA THR A 376 9.26 -13.11 33.72
C THR A 376 10.09 -13.60 32.55
N ASN A 377 9.44 -13.99 31.45
CA ASN A 377 10.10 -14.42 30.22
C ASN A 377 11.19 -13.42 29.76
N GLY A 378 12.37 -13.93 29.43
CA GLY A 378 13.48 -13.13 28.94
C GLY A 378 14.40 -13.85 27.96
N LEU A 379 15.06 -13.08 27.11
CA LEU A 379 16.16 -13.50 26.24
C LEU A 379 17.48 -13.06 26.86
N ILE A 380 18.41 -14.00 27.05
CA ILE A 380 19.73 -13.73 27.62
C ILE A 380 20.81 -14.17 26.63
N LEU A 381 21.59 -13.19 26.16
CA LEU A 381 22.68 -13.38 25.21
C LEU A 381 24.03 -13.20 25.92
N GLY A 382 24.86 -14.25 25.93
CA GLY A 382 26.21 -14.23 26.51
C GLY A 382 27.29 -13.70 25.57
N LEU A 383 27.11 -13.86 24.25
CA LEU A 383 28.05 -13.54 23.17
C LEU A 383 29.38 -14.30 23.22
N GLY A 384 30.32 -13.95 24.09
CA GLY A 384 31.61 -14.63 24.12
C GLY A 384 32.26 -14.58 25.49
N GLY A 385 33.04 -15.61 25.85
CA GLY A 385 33.65 -15.68 27.16
C GLY A 385 33.43 -17.03 27.82
N LYS A 386 33.07 -16.99 29.10
CA LYS A 386 32.76 -18.17 29.91
C LYS A 386 31.73 -17.70 30.92
N ASP A 387 30.49 -17.79 30.50
CA ASP A 387 29.41 -17.01 31.06
C ASP A 387 28.57 -17.86 32.00
N THR A 388 27.88 -17.19 32.91
CA THR A 388 26.83 -17.80 33.73
C THR A 388 25.54 -17.05 33.50
N LEU A 389 24.63 -17.65 32.73
CA LEU A 389 23.32 -17.10 32.40
C LEU A 389 22.25 -17.74 33.27
N ALA A 390 21.31 -16.95 33.81
CA ALA A 390 20.22 -17.46 34.63
C ALA A 390 18.87 -16.77 34.33
N GLY A 391 17.91 -17.52 33.79
CA GLY A 391 16.54 -17.06 33.46
C GLY A 391 15.67 -16.82 34.69
N ARG A 392 15.78 -17.72 35.69
CA ARG A 392 15.04 -17.74 36.97
C ARG A 392 13.60 -18.21 36.84
N ASN A 393 12.65 -17.34 36.54
CA ASN A 393 11.23 -17.68 36.41
C ASN A 393 10.77 -17.11 35.07
N GLY A 394 9.90 -17.81 34.36
CA GLY A 394 9.45 -17.41 33.04
C GLY A 394 9.80 -18.50 32.03
N ALA A 395 9.33 -18.35 30.80
CA ALA A 395 9.87 -19.10 29.69
C ALA A 395 11.03 -18.29 29.10
N ASP A 396 12.26 -18.72 29.36
CA ASP A 396 13.46 -17.95 29.02
C ASP A 396 14.24 -18.58 27.86
N ILE A 397 14.81 -17.75 26.99
CA ILE A 397 15.73 -18.15 25.92
C ILE A 397 17.15 -17.78 26.33
N LEU A 398 18.06 -18.74 26.33
CA LEU A 398 19.45 -18.57 26.77
C LEU A 398 20.41 -18.96 25.64
N ALA A 399 21.09 -17.96 25.07
CA ALA A 399 22.18 -18.14 24.11
C ALA A 399 23.53 -17.83 24.79
N GLY A 400 24.36 -18.85 25.00
CA GLY A 400 25.69 -18.68 25.63
C GLY A 400 26.68 -17.94 24.72
N GLY A 401 26.59 -18.18 23.42
CA GLY A 401 27.58 -17.75 22.45
C GLY A 401 28.89 -18.55 22.55
N LYS A 402 30.01 -17.92 22.19
CA LYS A 402 31.33 -18.57 22.23
C LYS A 402 31.84 -18.70 23.66
N GLY A 403 31.86 -19.91 24.20
CA GLY A 403 32.42 -20.06 25.52
C GLY A 403 32.43 -21.48 26.02
N ALA A 404 32.54 -21.61 27.33
CA ALA A 404 32.21 -22.85 28.01
C ALA A 404 31.34 -22.45 29.19
N ASP A 405 30.05 -22.36 28.91
CA ASP A 405 29.13 -21.54 29.67
C ASP A 405 28.30 -22.35 30.65
N MET A 406 27.67 -21.67 31.59
CA MET A 406 26.73 -22.24 32.55
C MET A 406 25.36 -21.59 32.34
N LEU A 407 24.43 -22.33 31.73
CA LEU A 407 23.10 -21.84 31.36
C LEU A 407 22.05 -22.44 32.30
N LEU A 408 21.33 -21.61 33.02
CA LEU A 408 20.37 -22.02 34.05
C LEU A 408 18.99 -21.44 33.71
N GLY A 409 18.10 -22.22 33.10
CA GLY A 409 16.75 -21.76 32.75
C GLY A 409 15.98 -21.37 34.01
N GLY A 410 15.58 -22.36 34.79
CA GLY A 410 15.03 -22.14 36.12
C GLY A 410 13.65 -22.76 36.27
N LYS A 411 12.62 -21.92 36.43
CA LYS A 411 11.21 -22.32 36.48
C LYS A 411 10.49 -21.78 35.25
N GLY A 412 9.89 -22.68 34.50
CA GLY A 412 9.08 -22.36 33.33
C GLY A 412 9.47 -23.32 32.22
N PHE A 413 9.27 -22.92 30.97
CA PHE A 413 9.75 -23.68 29.82
C PHE A 413 10.93 -22.92 29.22
N ASP A 414 12.14 -23.42 29.45
CA ASP A 414 13.35 -22.69 29.10
C ASP A 414 14.05 -23.31 27.88
N THR A 415 14.54 -22.47 26.98
CA THR A 415 15.11 -22.86 25.67
C THR A 415 16.59 -22.50 25.58
N LEU A 416 17.41 -23.46 25.15
CA LEU A 416 18.78 -23.20 24.71
C LEU A 416 18.76 -22.75 23.26
N ASP A 417 19.50 -21.70 22.95
CA ASP A 417 19.62 -21.21 21.58
C ASP A 417 21.07 -21.29 21.09
N TYR A 418 21.26 -21.99 19.98
CA TYR A 418 22.52 -22.19 19.28
C TYR A 418 22.43 -21.82 17.79
N SER A 419 21.39 -21.08 17.37
CA SER A 419 21.10 -20.72 15.99
C SER A 419 22.27 -19.98 15.32
N ASP A 420 22.94 -19.09 16.05
CA ASP A 420 24.14 -18.36 15.59
C ASP A 420 25.38 -19.26 15.34
N SER A 421 25.31 -20.55 15.68
CA SER A 421 26.45 -21.44 15.49
C SER A 421 26.57 -21.92 14.05
N ILE A 422 27.68 -21.57 13.39
CA ILE A 422 27.98 -22.06 12.03
C ILE A 422 28.39 -23.55 11.95
N LYS A 423 28.34 -24.30 13.06
CA LYS A 423 28.78 -25.69 13.13
C LYS A 423 27.83 -26.49 14.00
N GLY A 424 27.43 -27.64 13.46
CA GLY A 424 26.67 -28.65 14.19
C GLY A 424 27.08 -28.84 15.65
N VAL A 425 26.08 -28.73 16.52
CA VAL A 425 26.09 -28.90 17.96
C VAL A 425 25.51 -30.25 18.36
N THR A 426 25.92 -30.72 19.54
CA THR A 426 25.37 -31.90 20.19
C THR A 426 24.93 -31.52 21.59
N VAL A 427 23.63 -31.42 21.77
CA VAL A 427 22.98 -30.98 23.00
C VAL A 427 22.35 -32.19 23.69
N ASN A 428 22.56 -32.32 25.00
CA ASN A 428 21.95 -33.39 25.80
C ASN A 428 21.26 -32.85 27.05
N LEU A 429 19.96 -32.61 26.95
CA LEU A 429 19.09 -32.08 28.01
C LEU A 429 19.14 -32.94 29.28
N GLN A 430 19.10 -34.27 29.15
CA GLN A 430 19.18 -35.14 30.33
C GLN A 430 20.51 -35.06 31.09
N LYS A 431 21.62 -34.81 30.38
CA LYS A 431 22.96 -34.73 30.99
C LYS A 431 23.37 -33.32 31.36
N GLY A 432 22.71 -32.31 30.81
CA GLY A 432 23.04 -30.91 31.04
C GLY A 432 24.37 -30.52 30.38
N VAL A 433 24.65 -31.00 29.16
CA VAL A 433 25.94 -30.75 28.47
C VAL A 433 25.78 -30.48 26.98
N GLY A 434 26.55 -29.51 26.49
CA GLY A 434 26.74 -29.19 25.07
C GLY A 434 28.11 -29.62 24.55
N LYS A 435 28.22 -29.86 23.23
CA LYS A 435 29.46 -30.13 22.49
C LYS A 435 29.33 -29.66 21.05
N GLY A 436 30.45 -29.43 20.35
CA GLY A 436 30.38 -28.94 18.97
C GLY A 436 30.04 -27.45 18.93
N GLY A 437 30.26 -26.81 17.78
CA GLY A 437 30.00 -25.38 17.59
C GLY A 437 30.28 -24.49 18.81
N GLU A 438 29.28 -23.67 19.12
CA GLU A 438 29.22 -22.79 20.29
C GLU A 438 28.85 -23.53 21.57
N ALA A 439 28.15 -24.67 21.47
CA ALA A 439 27.83 -25.51 22.63
C ALA A 439 29.07 -26.16 23.31
N ARG A 440 30.30 -25.92 22.82
CA ARG A 440 31.51 -26.66 23.23
C ARG A 440 31.92 -26.35 24.67
N GLY A 441 31.56 -27.27 25.57
CA GLY A 441 31.99 -27.21 26.97
C GLY A 441 30.92 -26.64 27.89
N ASP A 442 29.79 -26.23 27.31
CA ASP A 442 28.64 -25.72 28.02
C ASP A 442 28.04 -26.77 28.94
N LYS A 443 27.50 -26.25 30.04
CA LYS A 443 26.71 -26.98 31.01
C LYS A 443 25.41 -26.23 31.23
N PHE A 444 24.33 -26.98 31.31
CA PHE A 444 23.02 -26.38 31.51
C PHE A 444 22.11 -27.21 32.40
N LYS A 445 21.11 -26.56 32.98
CA LYS A 445 20.11 -27.17 33.87
C LYS A 445 18.76 -26.51 33.69
N SER A 446 17.71 -27.30 33.93
CA SER A 446 16.31 -26.85 33.78
C SER A 446 16.08 -26.24 32.41
N MET A 447 16.32 -27.05 31.37
CA MET A 447 16.08 -26.67 29.98
C MET A 447 15.15 -27.71 29.37
N GLU A 448 14.13 -27.25 28.67
CA GLU A 448 13.12 -28.06 28.02
C GLU A 448 13.13 -27.88 26.49
N GLY A 449 13.60 -26.72 26.00
CA GLY A 449 13.75 -26.40 24.58
C GLY A 449 15.22 -26.39 24.12
N VAL A 450 15.44 -26.69 22.84
CA VAL A 450 16.70 -26.45 22.13
C VAL A 450 16.42 -25.99 20.71
N ILE A 451 17.03 -24.88 20.32
CA ILE A 451 17.22 -24.46 18.94
C ILE A 451 18.65 -24.88 18.55
N GLY A 452 18.74 -25.62 17.45
CA GLY A 452 19.98 -26.07 16.85
C GLY A 452 20.69 -24.95 16.10
N SER A 453 21.53 -25.33 15.17
CA SER A 453 22.50 -24.52 14.46
C SER A 453 22.33 -24.71 12.95
N GLU A 454 23.06 -23.97 12.11
CA GLU A 454 22.94 -24.11 10.65
C GLU A 454 23.55 -25.41 10.06
N GLY A 455 23.87 -26.42 10.88
CA GLY A 455 24.43 -27.66 10.34
C GLY A 455 24.20 -28.87 11.22
N ASP A 456 24.52 -30.05 10.68
CA ASP A 456 24.14 -31.36 11.22
C ASP A 456 24.23 -31.50 12.75
N ASP A 457 23.07 -31.41 13.39
CA ASP A 457 22.91 -31.38 14.82
C ASP A 457 22.54 -32.72 15.42
N LYS A 458 22.77 -32.79 16.73
CA LYS A 458 22.31 -33.90 17.56
C LYS A 458 21.66 -33.39 18.83
N LEU A 459 20.35 -33.20 18.76
CA LEU A 459 19.55 -32.68 19.85
C LEU A 459 18.91 -33.84 20.62
N LEU A 460 19.36 -34.07 21.85
CA LEU A 460 18.91 -35.18 22.69
C LEU A 460 18.13 -34.65 23.90
N GLY A 461 16.82 -34.88 23.87
CA GLY A 461 15.85 -34.53 24.91
C GLY A 461 16.07 -35.23 26.25
N SER A 462 15.04 -35.19 27.09
CA SER A 462 15.10 -35.51 28.51
C SER A 462 14.22 -36.72 28.85
N LYS A 463 13.52 -36.70 29.99
CA LYS A 463 12.40 -37.63 30.28
C LYS A 463 11.06 -36.90 30.36
N GLY A 464 11.08 -35.57 30.34
CA GLY A 464 9.90 -34.71 30.22
C GLY A 464 9.69 -34.31 28.76
N GLY A 465 8.59 -33.62 28.46
CA GLY A 465 8.34 -33.13 27.11
C GLY A 465 9.33 -32.03 26.72
N ASN A 466 9.86 -32.12 25.51
CA ASN A 466 10.86 -31.21 24.96
C ASN A 466 10.40 -30.56 23.65
N LEU A 467 10.92 -29.37 23.36
CA LEU A 467 10.85 -28.71 22.04
C LEU A 467 12.23 -28.80 21.39
N LEU A 468 12.31 -29.37 20.20
CA LEU A 468 13.57 -29.53 19.46
C LEU A 468 13.39 -28.91 18.08
N ILE A 469 14.10 -27.81 17.83
CA ILE A 469 14.19 -27.15 16.52
C ILE A 469 15.59 -27.46 16.00
N GLY A 470 15.67 -28.15 14.86
CA GLY A 470 16.94 -28.53 14.23
C GLY A 470 17.66 -27.33 13.60
N GLY A 471 16.92 -26.58 12.79
CA GLY A 471 17.47 -25.58 11.89
C GLY A 471 17.91 -26.23 10.58
N ASP A 472 18.84 -25.58 9.88
CA ASP A 472 19.44 -26.14 8.67
C ASP A 472 20.34 -27.36 8.97
N GLY A 473 20.45 -28.26 7.98
CA GLY A 473 21.34 -29.42 8.05
C GLY A 473 20.61 -30.73 8.30
N ALA A 474 21.36 -31.83 8.33
CA ALA A 474 20.78 -33.18 8.50
C ALA A 474 20.84 -33.61 9.96
N ASP A 475 19.73 -33.41 10.70
CA ASP A 475 19.76 -33.47 12.15
C ASP A 475 19.31 -34.80 12.75
N ILE A 476 19.70 -35.01 14.00
CA ILE A 476 19.18 -36.08 14.84
C ILE A 476 18.42 -35.48 16.01
N LEU A 477 17.10 -35.42 15.87
CA LEU A 477 16.17 -35.01 16.93
C LEU A 477 15.71 -36.23 17.73
N ASN A 478 16.02 -36.28 19.03
CA ASN A 478 15.66 -37.42 19.88
C ASN A 478 15.02 -36.98 21.19
N GLY A 479 13.69 -36.96 21.23
CA GLY A 479 12.90 -36.55 22.41
C GLY A 479 13.11 -37.43 23.64
N ARG A 480 13.41 -38.72 23.41
CA ARG A 480 13.61 -39.80 24.40
C ARG A 480 12.35 -40.24 25.12
N GLY A 481 11.68 -39.38 25.85
CA GLY A 481 10.48 -39.74 26.59
C GLY A 481 9.89 -38.49 27.18
N GLY A 482 8.56 -38.45 27.25
CA GLY A 482 7.85 -37.19 27.35
C GLY A 482 6.78 -37.15 26.27
N LYS A 483 6.31 -35.95 25.96
CA LYS A 483 5.61 -35.66 24.70
C LYS A 483 6.46 -34.61 24.01
N ASP A 484 7.22 -35.04 23.03
CA ASP A 484 8.28 -34.23 22.44
C ASP A 484 7.83 -33.65 21.09
N TRP A 485 8.20 -32.41 20.83
CA TRP A 485 7.96 -31.67 19.58
C TRP A 485 9.24 -31.63 18.75
N ALA A 486 9.10 -31.95 17.46
CA ALA A 486 9.98 -31.41 16.43
C ALA A 486 9.23 -30.28 15.74
N ASP A 487 9.85 -29.12 15.67
CA ASP A 487 9.24 -27.89 15.22
C ASP A 487 10.04 -27.34 14.04
N TYR A 488 9.32 -27.11 12.93
CA TYR A 488 9.82 -26.64 11.65
C TYR A 488 9.14 -25.34 11.21
N HIS A 489 8.50 -24.63 12.15
CA HIS A 489 7.73 -23.41 11.87
C HIS A 489 8.54 -22.35 11.11
N ALA A 490 9.80 -22.16 11.51
CA ALA A 490 10.72 -21.20 10.92
C ALA A 490 11.31 -21.62 9.56
N SER A 491 10.97 -22.80 9.03
CA SER A 491 11.52 -23.27 7.76
C SER A 491 11.03 -22.42 6.59
N ASP A 492 11.97 -21.88 5.80
CA ASP A 492 11.73 -21.08 4.59
C ASP A 492 11.09 -21.88 3.42
N ALA A 493 10.81 -23.16 3.64
CA ALA A 493 10.16 -24.03 2.66
C ALA A 493 9.32 -25.12 3.33
N GLY A 494 8.37 -25.67 2.56
CA GLY A 494 7.52 -26.76 3.00
C GLY A 494 8.31 -28.04 3.31
N VAL A 495 7.97 -28.67 4.43
CA VAL A 495 8.63 -29.85 5.00
C VAL A 495 7.82 -31.12 4.80
N THR A 496 8.51 -32.23 4.63
CA THR A 496 7.90 -33.58 4.60
C THR A 496 8.48 -34.43 5.72
N VAL A 497 7.69 -34.64 6.77
CA VAL A 497 8.13 -35.29 8.00
C VAL A 497 7.27 -36.51 8.32
N ASN A 498 7.91 -37.62 8.70
CA ASN A 498 7.22 -38.86 9.01
C ASN A 498 7.78 -39.55 10.26
N LEU A 499 7.01 -39.55 11.35
CA LEU A 499 7.40 -40.12 12.64
C LEU A 499 7.51 -41.66 12.60
N ALA A 500 6.64 -42.33 11.85
CA ALA A 500 6.70 -43.80 11.70
C ALA A 500 7.98 -44.26 10.98
N LYS A 501 8.42 -43.49 9.97
CA LYS A 501 9.65 -43.73 9.20
C LYS A 501 10.89 -43.12 9.82
N ARG A 502 10.72 -42.17 10.75
CA ARG A 502 11.80 -41.45 11.44
C ARG A 502 12.66 -40.65 10.49
N SER A 503 12.01 -39.90 9.61
CA SER A 503 12.65 -39.16 8.52
C SER A 503 12.01 -37.79 8.30
N GLY A 504 12.82 -36.80 7.98
CA GLY A 504 12.43 -35.53 7.38
C GLY A 504 13.05 -35.34 5.99
N SER A 505 12.46 -34.47 5.18
CA SER A 505 13.00 -33.97 3.91
C SER A 505 12.34 -32.64 3.53
N GLY A 506 13.04 -31.77 2.80
CA GLY A 506 12.57 -30.43 2.40
C GLY A 506 12.71 -29.39 3.52
N GLY A 507 13.12 -28.17 3.15
CA GLY A 507 13.41 -27.10 4.11
C GLY A 507 14.39 -27.54 5.19
N ASP A 508 14.13 -27.09 6.41
CA ASP A 508 14.87 -27.45 7.63
C ASP A 508 14.77 -28.95 7.98
N ALA A 509 13.82 -29.68 7.39
CA ALA A 509 13.72 -31.12 7.60
C ALA A 509 14.69 -31.94 6.72
N GLU A 510 15.50 -31.32 5.85
CA GLU A 510 16.30 -32.03 4.86
C GLU A 510 17.37 -32.97 5.45
N GLY A 511 17.08 -34.27 5.42
CA GLY A 511 17.99 -35.31 5.90
C GLY A 511 17.77 -35.70 7.37
N ASP A 512 16.79 -35.09 8.03
CA ASP A 512 16.48 -35.27 9.43
C ASP A 512 16.10 -36.69 9.82
N ARG A 513 16.45 -37.03 11.08
CA ARG A 513 16.17 -38.31 11.72
C ARG A 513 15.49 -38.12 13.06
N LEU A 514 14.16 -38.20 13.06
CA LEU A 514 13.33 -38.03 14.24
C LEU A 514 13.18 -39.33 15.05
N LEU A 515 13.62 -39.32 16.30
CA LEU A 515 13.64 -40.49 17.19
C LEU A 515 12.80 -40.23 18.43
N LYS A 516 11.68 -40.95 18.58
CA LYS A 516 10.80 -40.81 19.76
C LYS A 516 10.36 -39.35 19.94
N ILE A 517 9.84 -38.81 18.84
CA ILE A 517 9.12 -37.55 18.78
C ILE A 517 7.65 -37.92 18.67
N GLU A 518 6.78 -37.23 19.39
CA GLU A 518 5.34 -37.48 19.38
C GLU A 518 4.56 -36.42 18.62
N ASN A 519 5.08 -35.19 18.51
CA ASN A 519 4.37 -34.07 17.92
C ASN A 519 5.22 -33.40 16.83
N LEU A 520 4.54 -32.87 15.81
CA LEU A 520 5.13 -32.13 14.71
C LEU A 520 4.45 -30.77 14.56
N HIS A 521 5.26 -29.75 14.33
CA HIS A 521 4.82 -28.44 13.85
C HIS A 521 5.44 -28.22 12.46
N GLY A 522 4.58 -27.98 11.48
CA GLY A 522 4.95 -27.60 10.13
C GLY A 522 5.50 -26.18 10.02
N SER A 523 5.87 -25.79 8.81
CA SER A 523 6.23 -24.44 8.39
C SER A 523 4.99 -23.68 7.92
N THR A 524 5.12 -22.39 7.60
CA THR A 524 4.06 -21.59 6.94
C THR A 524 3.87 -21.92 5.45
N HIS A 525 4.40 -23.05 4.99
CA HIS A 525 4.40 -23.49 3.60
C HIS A 525 3.70 -24.84 3.45
N ASN A 526 3.49 -25.27 2.20
CA ASN A 526 2.78 -26.53 1.93
C ASN A 526 3.54 -27.77 2.46
N ASP A 527 3.01 -28.37 3.51
CA ASP A 527 3.66 -29.43 4.26
C ASP A 527 3.05 -30.81 4.05
N VAL A 528 3.84 -31.83 4.40
CA VAL A 528 3.38 -33.21 4.53
C VAL A 528 3.86 -33.80 5.86
N LEU A 529 2.99 -33.76 6.87
CA LEU A 529 3.29 -34.28 8.21
C LEU A 529 2.58 -35.61 8.45
N ALA A 530 3.30 -36.59 8.97
CA ALA A 530 2.76 -37.90 9.28
C ALA A 530 3.19 -38.39 10.66
N GLY A 531 2.21 -38.72 11.49
CA GLY A 531 2.36 -39.35 12.79
C GLY A 531 2.77 -40.82 12.71
N ASP A 532 2.63 -41.52 13.83
CA ASP A 532 2.94 -42.94 13.97
C ASP A 532 1.74 -43.77 14.48
N GLY A 533 1.99 -44.72 15.39
CA GLY A 533 0.95 -45.57 15.99
C GLY A 533 0.59 -45.15 17.41
N ARG A 534 1.12 -44.01 17.87
CA ARG A 534 0.85 -43.39 19.17
C ARG A 534 -0.10 -42.22 18.96
N ARG A 535 -0.54 -41.63 20.07
CA ARG A 535 -1.20 -40.32 20.01
C ARG A 535 -0.18 -39.24 19.63
N ASN A 536 -0.41 -38.58 18.52
CA ASN A 536 0.37 -37.47 17.99
C ASN A 536 -0.41 -36.15 18.00
N VAL A 537 0.32 -35.04 17.97
CA VAL A 537 -0.23 -33.72 17.62
C VAL A 537 0.50 -33.22 16.38
N LEU A 538 -0.25 -32.87 15.34
CA LEU A 538 0.28 -32.34 14.07
C LEU A 538 -0.37 -30.98 13.81
N VAL A 539 0.45 -29.97 13.51
CA VAL A 539 0.03 -28.60 13.20
C VAL A 539 0.62 -28.23 11.83
N GLY A 540 -0.22 -27.81 10.88
CA GLY A 540 0.19 -27.38 9.53
C GLY A 540 0.55 -25.91 9.43
N ASP A 541 -0.17 -25.04 10.14
CA ASP A 541 -0.13 -23.56 10.00
C ASP A 541 -0.65 -23.08 8.65
N ASP A 542 0.02 -22.10 8.02
CA ASP A 542 -0.35 -21.60 6.71
C ASP A 542 0.14 -22.58 5.64
N GLY A 543 -0.60 -22.72 4.53
CA GLY A 543 -0.12 -23.49 3.41
C GLY A 543 -1.19 -24.33 2.74
N ARG A 544 -0.82 -25.53 2.33
CA ARG A 544 -1.75 -26.46 1.68
C ARG A 544 -1.34 -27.85 2.06
N ASP A 545 -1.67 -28.18 3.29
CA ASP A 545 -0.96 -29.18 4.03
C ASP A 545 -1.62 -30.52 3.90
N LYS A 546 -0.81 -31.53 4.22
CA LYS A 546 -1.26 -32.90 4.28
C LYS A 546 -0.84 -33.50 5.60
N LEU A 547 -1.79 -33.61 6.52
CA LEU A 547 -1.60 -34.18 7.84
C LEU A 547 -2.16 -35.61 7.88
N ILE A 548 -1.37 -36.55 8.39
CA ILE A 548 -1.76 -37.96 8.57
C ILE A 548 -1.48 -38.37 10.01
N GLY A 549 -2.51 -38.56 10.84
CA GLY A 549 -2.36 -38.99 12.24
C GLY A 549 -1.77 -40.40 12.34
N GLY A 550 -2.38 -41.35 11.63
CA GLY A 550 -1.90 -42.72 11.52
C GLY A 550 -2.75 -43.66 12.37
N GLY A 551 -2.25 -44.08 13.51
CA GLY A 551 -3.08 -44.75 14.50
C GLY A 551 -2.81 -44.16 15.87
N GLY A 552 -3.81 -44.00 16.70
CA GLY A 552 -3.63 -43.23 17.92
C GLY A 552 -4.94 -42.63 18.35
N GLY A 553 -4.89 -41.53 19.08
CA GLY A 553 -6.06 -40.66 19.22
C GLY A 553 -5.51 -39.27 19.07
N ASP A 554 -5.36 -38.86 17.82
CA ASP A 554 -4.45 -37.82 17.37
C ASP A 554 -5.13 -36.45 17.38
N LYS A 555 -4.35 -35.37 17.47
CA LYS A 555 -4.84 -34.01 17.19
C LYS A 555 -4.19 -33.52 15.89
N LEU A 556 -5.00 -33.16 14.91
CA LEU A 556 -4.56 -32.56 13.65
C LEU A 556 -5.17 -31.16 13.53
N ASP A 557 -4.36 -30.20 13.13
CA ASP A 557 -4.70 -28.79 12.97
C ASP A 557 -4.15 -28.35 11.61
N GLY A 558 -5.02 -28.13 10.62
CA GLY A 558 -4.63 -27.73 9.26
C GLY A 558 -4.03 -26.33 9.29
N GLY A 559 -4.84 -25.36 9.69
CA GLY A 559 -4.45 -23.96 9.80
C GLY A 559 -5.04 -23.16 8.65
N ALA A 560 -4.27 -22.30 8.01
CA ALA A 560 -4.76 -21.54 6.88
C ALA A 560 -4.44 -22.23 5.55
N GLY A 561 -5.42 -22.26 4.64
CA GLY A 561 -5.23 -22.75 3.28
C GLY A 561 -5.88 -24.10 3.07
N ARG A 562 -5.61 -24.74 1.92
CA ARG A 562 -6.52 -25.79 1.41
C ARG A 562 -6.07 -27.22 1.74
N ASP A 563 -6.39 -27.68 2.94
CA ASP A 563 -5.71 -28.78 3.58
C ASP A 563 -6.34 -30.15 3.37
N LYS A 564 -5.54 -31.18 3.68
CA LYS A 564 -5.94 -32.58 3.64
C LYS A 564 -5.53 -33.29 4.92
N LEU A 565 -6.50 -33.51 5.80
CA LEU A 565 -6.29 -34.17 7.07
C LEU A 565 -6.86 -35.59 7.04
N LEU A 566 -6.05 -36.57 7.45
CA LEU A 566 -6.44 -37.97 7.64
C LEU A 566 -6.12 -38.38 9.09
N GLY A 567 -7.13 -38.61 9.93
CA GLY A 567 -6.95 -39.08 11.31
C GLY A 567 -6.38 -40.49 11.34
N GLY A 568 -7.11 -41.45 10.77
CA GLY A 568 -6.66 -42.82 10.59
C GLY A 568 -7.39 -43.78 11.50
N LYS A 569 -6.71 -44.38 12.48
CA LYS A 569 -7.35 -45.27 13.48
C LYS A 569 -7.35 -44.62 14.85
N GLY A 570 -8.41 -44.89 15.59
CA GLY A 570 -8.64 -44.44 16.95
C GLY A 570 -9.34 -43.09 16.96
N SER A 571 -9.49 -42.48 18.13
CA SER A 571 -10.38 -41.33 18.31
C SER A 571 -9.61 -40.03 18.13
N ASP A 572 -9.80 -39.40 16.98
CA ASP A 572 -9.01 -38.25 16.54
C ASP A 572 -9.77 -36.93 16.74
N LYS A 573 -9.04 -35.83 16.93
CA LYS A 573 -9.55 -34.46 16.91
C LYS A 573 -8.92 -33.74 15.72
N MET A 574 -9.72 -33.20 14.82
CA MET A 574 -9.26 -32.59 13.57
C MET A 574 -9.95 -31.24 13.36
N SER A 575 -9.16 -30.23 12.98
CA SER A 575 -9.66 -28.93 12.52
C SER A 575 -9.01 -28.61 11.17
N GLY A 576 -9.80 -28.28 10.15
CA GLY A 576 -9.31 -27.84 8.85
C GLY A 576 -8.73 -26.44 8.93
N GLY A 577 -9.54 -25.49 9.39
CA GLY A 577 -9.12 -24.12 9.67
C GLY A 577 -9.71 -23.15 8.65
N ALA A 578 -8.91 -22.42 7.89
CA ALA A 578 -9.45 -21.49 6.89
C ALA A 578 -9.29 -22.06 5.47
N ALA A 579 -10.26 -21.78 4.59
CA ALA A 579 -10.36 -22.25 3.20
C ALA A 579 -10.98 -23.65 3.04
N ASN A 580 -10.97 -24.20 1.82
CA ASN A 580 -11.84 -25.33 1.44
C ASN A 580 -11.19 -26.70 1.70
N ASP A 581 -11.38 -27.25 2.88
CA ASP A 581 -10.60 -28.38 3.39
C ASP A 581 -11.17 -29.74 3.08
N LYS A 582 -10.32 -30.76 3.26
CA LYS A 582 -10.72 -32.15 3.20
C LYS A 582 -10.27 -32.92 4.44
N LEU A 583 -11.24 -33.34 5.24
CA LEU A 583 -11.04 -34.11 6.44
C LEU A 583 -11.57 -35.54 6.28
N VAL A 584 -10.80 -36.51 6.78
CA VAL A 584 -11.21 -37.91 6.90
C VAL A 584 -10.84 -38.43 8.29
N GLY A 585 -11.82 -38.61 9.18
CA GLY A 585 -11.62 -39.14 10.53
C GLY A 585 -11.02 -40.54 10.49
N GLY A 586 -11.69 -41.45 9.79
CA GLY A 586 -11.18 -42.79 9.52
C GLY A 586 -11.96 -43.81 10.33
N GLY A 587 -11.41 -44.32 11.41
CA GLY A 587 -12.12 -45.27 12.26
C GLY A 587 -11.85 -45.02 13.72
N GLY A 588 -12.88 -44.75 14.52
CA GLY A 588 -12.73 -44.43 15.93
C GLY A 588 -13.96 -43.75 16.47
N LYS A 589 -13.78 -42.64 17.15
CA LYS A 589 -14.88 -41.71 17.48
C LYS A 589 -14.24 -40.36 17.34
N ASP A 590 -14.48 -39.73 16.22
CA ASP A 590 -13.68 -38.60 15.78
C ASP A 590 -14.44 -37.30 16.05
N MET A 591 -13.71 -36.24 16.35
CA MET A 591 -14.24 -34.89 16.44
C MET A 591 -13.66 -34.07 15.30
N LEU A 592 -14.52 -33.64 14.39
CA LEU A 592 -14.14 -33.09 13.09
C LEU A 592 -14.75 -31.70 12.94
N ASP A 593 -13.89 -30.73 12.67
CA ASP A 593 -14.23 -29.33 12.50
C ASP A 593 -13.67 -28.89 11.13
N GLY A 594 -14.54 -28.47 10.21
CA GLY A 594 -14.11 -28.04 8.87
C GLY A 594 -13.34 -26.73 8.97
N GLY A 595 -13.88 -25.82 9.78
CA GLY A 595 -13.47 -24.43 9.88
C GLY A 595 -14.22 -23.56 8.88
N ALA A 596 -13.63 -22.41 8.54
CA ALA A 596 -14.24 -21.48 7.60
C ALA A 596 -13.96 -21.92 6.16
N GLY A 597 -14.97 -22.19 5.34
CA GLY A 597 -14.69 -22.66 3.99
C GLY A 597 -15.85 -23.27 3.25
N ASN A 598 -15.56 -24.24 2.39
CA ASN A 598 -16.55 -25.11 1.77
C ASN A 598 -15.93 -26.50 1.74
N ASP A 599 -16.19 -27.23 2.80
CA ASP A 599 -15.35 -28.32 3.25
C ASP A 599 -15.95 -29.67 2.91
N LYS A 600 -15.08 -30.67 2.90
CA LYS A 600 -15.46 -32.06 2.69
C LYS A 600 -14.98 -32.88 3.87
N VAL A 601 -15.90 -33.17 4.78
CA VAL A 601 -15.62 -33.88 6.02
C VAL A 601 -16.27 -35.27 5.97
N LEU A 602 -15.47 -36.32 6.21
CA LEU A 602 -15.91 -37.70 6.27
C LEU A 602 -15.53 -38.31 7.63
N GLY A 603 -16.51 -38.70 8.44
CA GLY A 603 -16.31 -39.37 9.74
C GLY A 603 -15.69 -40.74 9.55
N GLY A 604 -16.37 -41.59 8.79
CA GLY A 604 -15.88 -42.91 8.43
C GLY A 604 -16.53 -43.97 9.30
N GLY A 605 -15.79 -44.53 10.25
CA GLY A 605 -16.28 -45.60 11.11
C GLY A 605 -16.31 -45.18 12.57
N GLY A 606 -17.43 -45.41 13.23
CA GLY A 606 -17.63 -45.19 14.64
C GLY A 606 -18.69 -44.12 14.91
N SER A 607 -18.64 -43.50 16.08
CA SER A 607 -19.63 -42.48 16.43
C SER A 607 -18.94 -41.14 16.46
N ASP A 608 -19.11 -40.40 15.37
CA ASP A 608 -18.33 -39.21 15.10
C ASP A 608 -19.12 -37.94 15.44
N THR A 609 -18.40 -36.90 15.82
CA THR A 609 -18.93 -35.56 16.11
C THR A 609 -18.37 -34.59 15.09
N PHE A 610 -19.25 -33.89 14.39
CA PHE A 610 -18.92 -32.81 13.48
C PHE A 610 -19.27 -31.49 14.15
N ILE A 611 -18.36 -30.53 14.12
CA ILE A 611 -18.65 -29.14 14.48
C ILE A 611 -19.17 -28.45 13.21
N PHE A 612 -20.27 -27.73 13.35
CA PHE A 612 -20.86 -26.95 12.27
C PHE A 612 -20.28 -25.54 12.29
N ASP A 613 -20.01 -25.02 11.10
CA ASP A 613 -19.32 -23.78 10.80
C ASP A 613 -20.01 -23.05 9.63
N LEU A 614 -19.48 -21.89 9.26
CA LEU A 614 -19.96 -21.12 8.11
C LEU A 614 -19.28 -21.62 6.83
N GLY A 615 -20.08 -21.87 5.80
CA GLY A 615 -19.59 -22.44 4.56
C GLY A 615 -20.65 -23.19 3.77
N ASN A 616 -20.31 -23.67 2.56
CA ASN A 616 -21.15 -24.66 1.87
C ASN A 616 -20.51 -26.03 1.99
N ASP A 617 -20.76 -26.68 3.12
CA ASP A 617 -20.03 -27.85 3.55
C ASP A 617 -20.71 -29.14 3.14
N LYS A 618 -19.91 -30.19 3.04
CA LYS A 618 -20.36 -31.55 2.81
C LYS A 618 -19.85 -32.46 3.90
N LEU A 619 -20.75 -32.79 4.83
CA LEU A 619 -20.47 -33.66 5.96
C LEU A 619 -21.05 -35.06 5.72
N VAL A 620 -20.24 -36.09 5.91
CA VAL A 620 -20.66 -37.50 5.73
C VAL A 620 -20.27 -38.28 6.99
N GLY A 621 -21.26 -38.74 7.75
CA GLY A 621 -21.05 -39.48 9.01
C GLY A 621 -20.37 -40.82 8.77
N GLY A 622 -21.08 -41.73 8.13
CA GLY A 622 -20.55 -43.02 7.73
C GLY A 622 -21.20 -44.15 8.51
N LYS A 623 -20.40 -44.99 9.18
CA LYS A 623 -20.92 -46.10 9.98
C LYS A 623 -20.93 -45.71 11.45
N GLY A 624 -22.10 -45.64 12.06
CA GLY A 624 -22.24 -45.68 13.51
C GLY A 624 -23.32 -44.74 13.97
N ARG A 625 -23.01 -43.84 14.90
CA ARG A 625 -23.98 -42.83 15.33
C ARG A 625 -23.29 -41.49 15.32
N ASP A 626 -23.62 -40.71 14.32
CA ASP A 626 -22.91 -39.49 13.98
C ASP A 626 -23.76 -38.29 14.39
N THR A 627 -23.09 -37.29 14.94
CA THR A 627 -23.70 -36.08 15.51
C THR A 627 -23.09 -34.85 14.86
N VAL A 628 -23.92 -33.91 14.44
CA VAL A 628 -23.48 -32.54 14.08
C VAL A 628 -23.88 -31.60 15.20
N VAL A 629 -22.95 -30.78 15.67
CA VAL A 629 -23.13 -29.80 16.75
C VAL A 629 -23.09 -28.41 16.15
N PHE A 630 -24.12 -27.61 16.42
CA PHE A 630 -24.29 -26.24 15.95
C PHE A 630 -24.02 -25.25 17.08
N ASP A 631 -23.38 -24.13 16.76
CA ASP A 631 -23.28 -22.95 17.61
C ASP A 631 -24.44 -22.01 17.23
N GLY A 632 -25.53 -22.06 17.99
CA GLY A 632 -26.80 -21.39 17.66
C GLY A 632 -28.06 -22.23 17.96
N ASP A 633 -29.20 -21.54 18.00
CA ASP A 633 -30.51 -22.13 18.26
C ASP A 633 -31.11 -22.72 16.97
N PHE A 634 -32.00 -23.70 17.06
CA PHE A 634 -32.57 -24.36 15.86
C PHE A 634 -33.25 -23.39 14.88
N ASP A 635 -33.92 -22.37 15.41
CA ASP A 635 -34.67 -21.37 14.64
C ASP A 635 -33.79 -20.47 13.76
N ASP A 636 -32.48 -20.43 14.02
CA ASP A 636 -31.50 -19.70 13.20
C ASP A 636 -31.19 -20.43 11.88
N PHE A 637 -31.61 -21.69 11.73
CA PHE A 637 -31.25 -22.54 10.61
C PHE A 637 -32.46 -23.04 9.80
N GLY A 638 -32.37 -22.92 8.48
CA GLY A 638 -33.26 -23.60 7.56
C GLY A 638 -32.89 -25.09 7.43
N VAL A 639 -33.52 -25.97 8.21
CA VAL A 639 -33.24 -27.42 8.16
C VAL A 639 -34.28 -28.18 7.33
N LYS A 640 -33.83 -28.83 6.25
CA LYS A 640 -34.64 -29.73 5.42
C LYS A 640 -34.19 -31.17 5.54
N LEU A 641 -35.02 -31.99 6.19
CA LEU A 641 -34.77 -33.41 6.38
C LEU A 641 -35.09 -34.25 5.13
N GLY A 642 -34.30 -35.31 4.93
CA GLY A 642 -34.43 -36.30 3.88
C GLY A 642 -33.17 -37.17 3.82
N LYS A 643 -33.01 -37.98 2.75
CA LYS A 643 -31.81 -38.83 2.55
C LYS A 643 -30.48 -38.08 2.62
N GLN A 644 -30.55 -36.78 2.37
CA GLN A 644 -29.53 -35.80 2.71
C GLN A 644 -30.26 -34.74 3.51
N VAL A 645 -29.69 -34.33 4.63
CA VAL A 645 -30.14 -33.15 5.35
C VAL A 645 -29.50 -31.94 4.68
N ILE A 646 -30.32 -30.96 4.34
CA ILE A 646 -29.83 -29.66 3.85
C ILE A 646 -30.04 -28.66 4.97
N VAL A 647 -28.96 -27.99 5.37
CA VAL A 647 -29.00 -26.87 6.31
C VAL A 647 -28.72 -25.59 5.52
N THR A 648 -29.40 -24.51 5.84
CA THR A 648 -29.15 -23.20 5.26
C THR A 648 -29.13 -22.15 6.36
N ILE A 649 -28.09 -21.33 6.39
CA ILE A 649 -27.98 -20.13 7.23
C ILE A 649 -27.51 -18.99 6.31
N ASP A 650 -28.15 -17.82 6.39
CA ASP A 650 -27.94 -16.71 5.45
C ASP A 650 -27.93 -17.09 3.95
N LYS A 651 -26.75 -17.14 3.31
CA LYS A 651 -26.55 -17.51 1.90
C LYS A 651 -25.94 -18.90 1.73
N ASP A 652 -25.59 -19.55 2.84
CA ASP A 652 -24.86 -20.80 2.89
C ASP A 652 -25.79 -22.00 2.86
N ARG A 653 -25.26 -23.13 2.36
CA ARG A 653 -26.05 -24.33 2.08
C ARG A 653 -25.22 -25.60 2.20
N ASP A 654 -25.39 -26.25 3.34
CA ASP A 654 -24.70 -27.49 3.72
C ASP A 654 -25.45 -28.74 3.29
N VAL A 655 -24.68 -29.80 3.09
CA VAL A 655 -25.18 -31.12 2.74
C VAL A 655 -24.66 -32.15 3.73
N LEU A 656 -25.54 -32.60 4.63
CA LEU A 656 -25.23 -33.63 5.62
C LEU A 656 -25.79 -34.98 5.16
N ILE A 657 -24.96 -36.02 5.20
CA ILE A 657 -25.31 -37.36 4.73
C ILE A 657 -25.02 -38.38 5.82
N GLY A 658 -26.04 -39.15 6.19
CA GLY A 658 -25.90 -40.22 7.18
C GLY A 658 -25.61 -39.70 8.59
N MET A 659 -26.29 -38.61 9.00
CA MET A 659 -26.22 -38.09 10.37
C MET A 659 -27.40 -38.60 11.18
N GLU A 660 -27.13 -39.14 12.38
CA GLU A 660 -28.17 -39.63 13.29
C GLU A 660 -28.62 -38.59 14.33
N ARG A 661 -27.88 -37.50 14.54
CA ARG A 661 -28.23 -36.44 15.49
C ARG A 661 -27.75 -35.07 14.99
N LEU A 662 -28.61 -34.08 15.12
CA LEU A 662 -28.28 -32.66 15.04
C LEU A 662 -28.49 -32.08 16.45
N GLU A 663 -27.53 -31.34 16.99
CA GLU A 663 -27.51 -30.80 18.35
C GLU A 663 -27.28 -29.29 18.30
N PHE A 664 -28.23 -28.52 18.83
CA PHE A 664 -28.26 -27.05 18.86
C PHE A 664 -28.16 -26.56 20.32
N ASP A 665 -27.86 -25.27 20.54
CA ASP A 665 -27.62 -24.71 21.88
C ASP A 665 -28.87 -24.61 22.77
N ASP A 666 -30.03 -24.36 22.14
CA ASP A 666 -31.36 -24.45 22.76
C ASP A 666 -31.75 -25.87 23.18
N THR A 667 -30.87 -26.86 22.99
CA THR A 667 -31.06 -28.28 23.25
C THR A 667 -32.10 -28.97 22.36
N THR A 668 -32.43 -28.38 21.20
CA THR A 668 -33.29 -28.98 20.18
C THR A 668 -32.58 -30.13 19.43
N TYR A 669 -33.30 -31.22 19.10
CA TYR A 669 -32.73 -32.40 18.40
C TYR A 669 -33.60 -32.88 17.22
N ALA A 670 -33.03 -32.92 16.01
CA ALA A 670 -33.70 -33.42 14.79
C ALA A 670 -33.18 -34.79 14.28
N ARG A 671 -34.06 -35.62 13.70
CA ARG A 671 -33.77 -37.01 13.22
C ARG A 671 -34.54 -37.44 11.97
N GLU A 672 -33.92 -38.32 11.16
CA GLU A 672 -34.46 -38.78 9.85
C GLU A 672 -35.49 -39.96 9.93
N SER A 673 -35.47 -40.86 10.93
CA SER A 673 -36.56 -41.85 11.15
C SER A 673 -36.53 -42.67 12.46
N GLY A 674 -37.70 -42.88 13.08
CA GLY A 674 -37.93 -43.68 14.31
C GLY A 674 -38.04 -42.84 15.61
N SER A 675 -38.68 -43.37 16.66
CA SER A 675 -39.01 -42.59 17.87
C SER A 675 -37.78 -42.20 18.71
N TRP A 676 -37.32 -40.95 18.58
CA TRP A 676 -37.59 -39.81 19.47
C TRP A 676 -37.42 -38.50 18.67
N VAL A 677 -38.28 -37.52 18.96
CA VAL A 677 -38.27 -36.14 18.44
C VAL A 677 -38.33 -35.21 19.64
N GLU A 678 -37.50 -34.17 19.69
CA GLU A 678 -37.78 -32.96 20.46
C GLU A 678 -37.47 -31.75 19.56
N LEU A 679 -38.56 -31.20 19.00
CA LEU A 679 -38.69 -29.84 18.51
C LEU A 679 -39.63 -29.20 19.55
N GLY A 680 -39.06 -28.39 20.44
CA GLY A 680 -39.80 -27.63 21.45
C GLY A 680 -40.07 -26.24 20.96
#